data_AF-A0A8H8P6V8-F1
#
_entry.id   AF-A0A8H8P6V8-F1
#
_cell.length_a   1.000
_cell.length_b   1.000
_cell.length_c   1.000
_cell.angle_alpha   90.00
_cell.angle_beta   90.00
_cell.angle_gamma   90.00
#
_symmetry.space_group_name_H-M   'P 1'
#
loop_
_entity.id
_entity.type
_entity.pdbx_description
1 polymer ?
#
loop_
_entity_poly.entity_id
_entity_poly.type
_entity_poly.pdbx_seq_one_letter_code
_entity_poly.pdbx_strand_id
1 'polypeptide(L)'
;MPESNSVPGYGIYRIALVDLVNPACGKHELSRKDDNALAASELSSLSDSPVNKWIVYPVSASEQGIGDFRISSIDGKHVLSWKEEDLSLVPSGSSRTTWNIEAAKGKNGGEIWHYLKISPNDKPGYYIKVNDTTGPLTKILTKEDEAPCSGWKFEKISDEVPEHLSWSALSAADGESFQQKFFNLTLKEAAWEEYDIIIVGSGIGGGILANDLYDTNSRLGKNAKRILLLERGGLVFHSHCLNTARPAGLANDRGQQNDTFFKQFKRQYLFEPKLEKEDAEIPGDPKRDPKQQDPWSGGAMYCLGGRSAAWGLFAPRVHDSVLRDKYHSQVYQDLREQYYDKAERLMLVSLPTTRRAHQHVMDRLTSKCQEVEPSVQWQWGRIASEFKDDRNFDFAEGAYSTIDKILEIAMSRPKTDVQSRSGDDVFTEHKYFKTVLNADVRSLNFDTNGAVTGVNVKAANGENTTINVRNPGKGVENGKVVLCAGSVHSPAILLRSDHTKAKIQDGKYNALHLTDHNILFFQASFRYTNPALREELGAMKLQTYAKIDNQIVLFNMSIDASSFLPRGKSPDPKLPKFIFVIMLQDELVKDNSIVLENDEPKIRLNRRNMPLSEEKMRKFILAAMKALVGSAGLEFVDFEDLKADSKFNDVNDKKFLKKIDIGYLPLGGVAHELGTLPMVSKLESDAFCLDSNLRVRPEICDGVYVCDLSCFPHSPAANPTLTLAALAIRLSRHLNERLRVKVQDNTRVYTVNQTSAKVRVFLSYQKPRGKSGNAEEAVVLAPGQEYSWQREANVPQGLFIYRLDMSSQEEKFLDRPVVLVAHPGKVTPILYD
;
A
#
# COMPACT_ATOMS: atom_id res chain seq x y z
N MET A 1 -9.43 32.63 32.37
CA MET A 1 -10.21 31.80 31.44
C MET A 1 -11.28 32.66 30.81
N PRO A 2 -11.35 32.80 29.48
CA PRO A 2 -12.56 33.22 28.79
C PRO A 2 -13.37 32.00 28.34
N GLU A 3 -14.69 32.08 28.53
CA GLU A 3 -15.68 31.04 28.26
C GLU A 3 -16.07 30.95 26.77
N SER A 4 -16.45 29.72 26.38
CA SER A 4 -17.16 29.28 25.17
C SER A 4 -16.39 29.24 23.83
N ASN A 5 -15.80 28.07 23.55
CA ASN A 5 -15.33 27.59 22.24
C ASN A 5 -16.50 27.18 21.29
N SER A 6 -17.64 27.84 21.31
CA SER A 6 -18.73 27.50 20.38
C SER A 6 -18.70 28.41 19.15
N VAL A 7 -18.24 27.85 18.02
CA VAL A 7 -18.45 28.47 16.71
C VAL A 7 -19.97 28.62 16.51
N PRO A 8 -20.50 29.83 16.24
CA PRO A 8 -21.94 30.03 16.08
C PRO A 8 -22.48 29.16 14.93
N GLY A 9 -23.46 28.28 15.21
CA GLY A 9 -24.16 27.49 14.19
C GLY A 9 -23.66 26.05 13.95
N TYR A 10 -22.61 25.59 14.63
CA TYR A 10 -22.05 24.23 14.46
C TYR A 10 -22.66 23.19 15.42
N GLY A 11 -23.07 22.01 14.94
CA GLY A 11 -23.58 20.90 15.77
C GLY A 11 -24.72 20.09 15.13
N ILE A 12 -25.36 19.21 15.90
CA ILE A 12 -26.63 18.55 15.51
C ILE A 12 -27.80 19.41 15.94
N TYR A 13 -28.71 19.64 14.99
CA TYR A 13 -29.90 20.45 15.16
C TYR A 13 -31.17 19.64 14.90
N ARG A 14 -32.23 20.00 15.63
CA ARG A 14 -33.62 19.68 15.29
C ARG A 14 -34.14 20.82 14.44
N ILE A 15 -34.81 20.49 13.34
CA ILE A 15 -35.40 21.48 12.44
C ILE A 15 -36.92 21.41 12.55
N ALA A 16 -37.60 22.56 12.63
CA ALA A 16 -39.06 22.66 12.57
C ALA A 16 -39.51 23.88 11.75
N LEU A 17 -40.66 23.75 11.09
CA LEU A 17 -41.36 24.86 10.42
C LEU A 17 -42.20 25.63 11.45
N VAL A 18 -42.20 26.96 11.38
CA VAL A 18 -42.97 27.83 12.27
C VAL A 18 -43.84 28.75 11.42
N ASP A 19 -45.15 28.63 11.56
CA ASP A 19 -46.11 29.57 10.98
C ASP A 19 -45.92 30.94 11.62
N LEU A 20 -45.32 31.88 10.89
CA LEU A 20 -45.13 33.24 11.37
C LEU A 20 -45.48 34.27 10.30
N VAL A 21 -46.47 35.08 10.63
CA VAL A 21 -46.79 36.34 9.95
C VAL A 21 -45.80 37.39 10.46
N ASN A 22 -44.66 37.56 9.77
CA ASN A 22 -43.82 38.74 9.98
C ASN A 22 -44.26 39.85 9.01
N PRO A 23 -44.87 40.97 9.49
CA PRO A 23 -45.41 42.02 8.62
C PRO A 23 -44.36 42.71 7.74
N ALA A 24 -43.08 42.64 8.12
CA ALA A 24 -41.98 43.28 7.40
C ALA A 24 -41.50 42.51 6.16
N CYS A 25 -41.87 41.23 6.01
CA CYS A 25 -41.27 40.33 5.00
C CYS A 25 -42.24 39.85 3.90
N GLY A 26 -43.46 40.37 3.83
CA GLY A 26 -44.46 39.92 2.85
C GLY A 26 -44.94 38.49 3.10
N LYS A 27 -46.11 38.14 2.57
CA LYS A 27 -46.65 36.77 2.67
C LYS A 27 -45.89 35.86 1.69
N HIS A 28 -44.98 35.03 2.20
CA HIS A 28 -44.42 33.92 1.44
C HIS A 28 -45.32 32.68 1.62
N GLU A 29 -45.91 32.20 0.52
CA GLU A 29 -46.57 30.88 0.47
C GLU A 29 -45.52 29.84 0.08
N LEU A 30 -45.29 28.84 0.94
CA LEU A 30 -44.45 27.68 0.65
C LEU A 30 -44.99 26.96 -0.60
N SER A 31 -44.32 27.12 -1.75
CA SER A 31 -44.81 26.53 -2.99
C SER A 31 -44.35 25.07 -3.13
N ARG A 32 -45.32 24.15 -3.09
CA ARG A 32 -45.14 22.73 -3.45
C ARG A 32 -44.90 22.63 -4.95
N LYS A 33 -43.69 22.23 -5.38
CA LYS A 33 -43.42 21.96 -6.80
C LYS A 33 -42.70 20.63 -7.13
N ASP A 34 -42.23 19.86 -6.14
CA ASP A 34 -41.57 18.57 -6.40
C ASP A 34 -42.30 17.40 -5.71
N ASP A 35 -42.77 16.42 -6.50
CA ASP A 35 -43.53 15.24 -6.04
C ASP A 35 -42.73 14.24 -5.18
N ASN A 36 -41.41 14.42 -5.05
CA ASN A 36 -40.48 13.52 -4.34
C ASN A 36 -39.87 14.12 -3.05
N ALA A 37 -40.32 15.29 -2.59
CA ALA A 37 -39.88 15.89 -1.33
C ALA A 37 -40.73 15.39 -0.15
N LEU A 38 -40.14 15.14 1.03
CA LEU A 38 -40.92 14.96 2.27
C LEU A 38 -41.80 16.19 2.47
N ALA A 39 -43.05 15.98 2.88
CA ALA A 39 -44.00 17.07 3.06
C ALA A 39 -43.56 17.95 4.24
N ALA A 40 -43.69 19.28 4.12
CA ALA A 40 -43.40 20.20 5.23
C ALA A 40 -44.18 19.87 6.53
N SER A 41 -45.34 19.22 6.40
CA SER A 41 -46.12 18.67 7.50
C SER A 41 -45.42 17.55 8.28
N GLU A 42 -44.49 16.79 7.66
CA GLU A 42 -43.75 15.70 8.31
C GLU A 42 -42.62 16.20 9.23
N LEU A 43 -42.12 17.42 9.00
CA LEU A 43 -41.09 18.10 9.81
C LEU A 43 -41.69 19.07 10.84
N SER A 44 -43.02 19.20 10.89
CA SER A 44 -43.72 20.21 11.69
C SER A 44 -43.73 19.96 13.20
N SER A 45 -43.28 18.78 13.65
CA SER A 45 -43.19 18.45 15.08
C SER A 45 -41.74 18.25 15.52
N LEU A 46 -41.31 18.90 16.60
CA LEU A 46 -40.01 18.70 17.26
C LEU A 46 -39.97 17.33 18.00
N SER A 47 -40.19 16.23 17.28
CA SER A 47 -40.07 14.87 17.80
C SER A 47 -38.62 14.36 17.76
N ASP A 48 -38.29 13.37 18.59
CA ASP A 48 -36.94 12.76 18.67
C ASP A 48 -36.61 11.75 17.54
N SER A 49 -37.42 11.74 16.48
CA SER A 49 -37.24 10.87 15.32
C SER A 49 -35.90 11.14 14.61
N PRO A 50 -35.18 10.10 14.13
CA PRO A 50 -33.95 10.25 13.33
C PRO A 50 -34.12 11.14 12.08
N VAL A 51 -35.34 11.19 11.52
CA VAL A 51 -35.70 12.01 10.35
C VAL A 51 -35.63 13.52 10.66
N ASN A 52 -35.71 13.89 11.94
CA ASN A 52 -35.71 15.27 12.42
C ASN A 52 -34.35 15.74 12.95
N LYS A 53 -33.29 14.92 12.83
CA LYS A 53 -31.92 15.27 13.26
C LYS A 53 -31.06 15.62 12.04
N TRP A 54 -30.44 16.80 12.11
CA TRP A 54 -29.72 17.40 11.00
C TRP A 54 -28.35 17.89 11.43
N ILE A 55 -27.34 17.68 10.59
CA ILE A 55 -25.97 18.13 10.83
C ILE A 55 -25.82 19.50 10.17
N VAL A 56 -25.36 20.49 10.93
CA VAL A 56 -25.00 21.82 10.42
C VAL A 56 -23.51 22.04 10.64
N TYR A 57 -22.74 22.15 9.55
CA TYR A 57 -21.28 22.34 9.61
C TYR A 57 -20.79 23.43 8.64
N PRO A 58 -19.79 24.25 9.04
CA PRO A 58 -19.14 25.19 8.14
C PRO A 58 -18.31 24.48 7.07
N VAL A 59 -18.12 25.08 5.89
CA VAL A 59 -17.33 24.54 4.77
C VAL A 59 -16.12 25.42 4.45
N SER A 60 -16.16 26.69 4.85
CA SER A 60 -15.09 27.68 4.75
C SER A 60 -15.14 28.59 5.99
N ALA A 61 -13.99 29.03 6.50
CA ALA A 61 -13.91 30.03 7.57
C ALA A 61 -12.77 30.99 7.26
N SER A 62 -13.04 32.29 7.27
CA SER A 62 -12.02 33.36 7.20
C SER A 62 -11.94 34.12 8.53
N GLU A 63 -10.83 34.82 8.79
CA GLU A 63 -10.60 35.65 9.99
C GLU A 63 -11.71 36.70 10.25
N GLN A 64 -12.52 37.02 9.24
CA GLN A 64 -13.60 38.00 9.33
C GLN A 64 -14.96 37.40 9.72
N GLY A 65 -15.03 36.10 10.03
CA GLY A 65 -16.25 35.42 10.50
C GLY A 65 -17.27 35.12 9.39
N ILE A 66 -16.83 35.12 8.13
CA ILE A 66 -17.64 34.75 6.96
C ILE A 66 -17.36 33.27 6.67
N GLY A 67 -18.40 32.44 6.66
CA GLY A 67 -18.27 31.01 6.34
C GLY A 67 -19.53 30.46 5.66
N ASP A 68 -19.32 29.59 4.68
CA ASP A 68 -20.39 28.81 4.04
C ASP A 68 -20.83 27.68 4.96
N PHE A 69 -22.12 27.34 5.00
CA PHE A 69 -22.66 26.26 5.83
C PHE A 69 -23.33 25.17 4.99
N ARG A 70 -23.26 23.92 5.47
CA ARG A 70 -23.99 22.76 4.93
C ARG A 70 -24.96 22.21 5.96
N ILE A 71 -26.14 21.84 5.49
CA ILE A 71 -27.24 21.31 6.30
C ILE A 71 -27.74 20.01 5.65
N SER A 72 -27.51 18.87 6.30
CA SER A 72 -27.94 17.55 5.81
C SER A 72 -28.63 16.75 6.89
N SER A 73 -29.58 15.90 6.52
CA SER A 73 -30.18 14.95 7.47
C SER A 73 -29.09 14.01 8.00
N ILE A 74 -29.20 13.57 9.25
CA ILE A 74 -28.19 12.71 9.90
C ILE A 74 -28.03 11.35 9.18
N ASP A 75 -29.07 10.91 8.46
CA ASP A 75 -29.06 9.71 7.64
C ASP A 75 -28.51 9.93 6.21
N GLY A 76 -28.24 11.18 5.84
CA GLY A 76 -27.67 11.58 4.54
C GLY A 76 -28.64 11.47 3.35
N LYS A 77 -29.95 11.23 3.58
CA LYS A 77 -30.94 11.06 2.52
C LYS A 77 -31.50 12.37 1.96
N HIS A 78 -31.45 13.45 2.74
CA HIS A 78 -32.05 14.74 2.39
C HIS A 78 -31.11 15.92 2.69
N VAL A 79 -31.24 16.99 1.90
CA VAL A 79 -30.52 18.25 2.10
C VAL A 79 -31.49 19.44 2.01
N LEU A 80 -31.11 20.55 2.64
CA LEU A 80 -31.83 21.82 2.55
C LEU A 80 -31.18 22.70 1.46
N SER A 81 -31.96 23.20 0.50
CA SER A 81 -31.44 23.99 -0.64
C SER A 81 -32.34 25.17 -1.00
N TRP A 82 -31.75 26.29 -1.43
CA TRP A 82 -32.46 27.49 -1.88
C TRP A 82 -32.82 27.34 -3.37
N LYS A 83 -34.12 27.35 -3.71
CA LYS A 83 -34.62 27.26 -5.10
C LYS A 83 -35.70 28.31 -5.31
N GLU A 84 -35.66 29.01 -6.46
CA GLU A 84 -36.75 29.90 -6.92
C GLU A 84 -37.33 30.81 -5.81
N GLU A 85 -36.45 31.42 -5.00
CA GLU A 85 -36.81 32.37 -3.91
C GLU A 85 -37.32 31.74 -2.59
N ASP A 86 -37.25 30.42 -2.40
CA ASP A 86 -37.62 29.75 -1.14
C ASP A 86 -36.67 28.60 -0.73
N LEU A 87 -36.70 28.23 0.54
CA LEU A 87 -35.95 27.13 1.12
C LEU A 87 -36.72 25.83 0.96
N SER A 88 -36.17 24.90 0.18
CA SER A 88 -36.82 23.62 -0.17
C SER A 88 -36.02 22.42 0.32
N LEU A 89 -36.73 21.36 0.70
CA LEU A 89 -36.16 20.06 1.03
C LEU A 89 -36.04 19.22 -0.24
N VAL A 90 -34.85 18.70 -0.54
CA VAL A 90 -34.63 17.90 -1.75
C VAL A 90 -33.94 16.55 -1.44
N PRO A 91 -34.27 15.47 -2.18
CA PRO A 91 -33.53 14.21 -2.10
C PRO A 91 -32.06 14.40 -2.44
N SER A 92 -31.18 13.75 -1.67
CA SER A 92 -29.74 13.78 -1.92
C SER A 92 -29.39 13.02 -3.22
N GLY A 93 -29.00 13.75 -4.28
CA GLY A 93 -28.78 13.22 -5.63
C GLY A 93 -27.52 12.35 -5.85
N SER A 94 -26.74 12.06 -4.79
CA SER A 94 -25.62 11.12 -4.81
C SER A 94 -25.27 10.72 -3.36
N SER A 95 -24.75 9.52 -3.11
CA SER A 95 -24.35 9.12 -1.74
C SER A 95 -23.26 10.04 -1.21
N ARG A 96 -23.71 11.04 -0.43
CA ARG A 96 -22.98 12.05 0.34
C ARG A 96 -22.07 13.01 -0.43
N THR A 97 -22.54 13.59 -1.55
CA THR A 97 -21.89 14.77 -2.16
C THR A 97 -22.87 15.85 -2.71
N THR A 98 -22.64 17.11 -2.29
CA THR A 98 -23.14 18.44 -2.79
C THR A 98 -24.64 18.78 -2.55
N TRP A 99 -25.02 19.92 -1.94
CA TRP A 99 -24.94 21.33 -2.40
C TRP A 99 -24.69 22.38 -1.28
N ASN A 100 -24.22 23.58 -1.64
CA ASN A 100 -24.14 24.77 -0.78
C ASN A 100 -25.52 25.47 -0.70
N ILE A 101 -25.81 26.22 0.39
CA ILE A 101 -26.83 27.27 0.33
C ILE A 101 -26.21 28.43 -0.46
N GLU A 102 -26.37 28.42 -1.79
CA GLU A 102 -26.01 29.56 -2.64
C GLU A 102 -27.22 30.48 -2.78
N ALA A 103 -27.01 31.78 -2.57
CA ALA A 103 -28.01 32.80 -2.89
C ALA A 103 -28.36 32.69 -4.38
N ALA A 104 -29.66 32.62 -4.69
CA ALA A 104 -30.13 32.56 -6.06
C ALA A 104 -29.80 33.88 -6.79
N LYS A 105 -29.56 33.81 -8.11
CA LYS A 105 -29.47 35.02 -8.95
C LYS A 105 -30.88 35.44 -9.39
N GLY A 106 -31.47 36.39 -8.67
CA GLY A 106 -32.70 37.10 -9.04
C GLY A 106 -32.45 38.48 -9.66
N LYS A 107 -33.31 38.90 -10.60
CA LYS A 107 -33.21 40.19 -11.31
C LYS A 107 -33.92 41.32 -10.55
N ASN A 108 -33.30 42.50 -10.59
CA ASN A 108 -33.84 43.83 -10.29
C ASN A 108 -34.01 44.24 -8.82
N GLY A 109 -32.94 44.79 -8.25
CA GLY A 109 -32.97 46.20 -7.83
C GLY A 109 -33.75 46.58 -6.58
N GLY A 110 -34.02 45.66 -5.65
CA GLY A 110 -34.47 45.98 -4.29
C GLY A 110 -33.84 45.00 -3.29
N GLU A 111 -33.17 45.50 -2.26
CA GLU A 111 -32.51 44.65 -1.26
C GLU A 111 -33.55 43.97 -0.36
N ILE A 112 -33.81 42.68 -0.60
CA ILE A 112 -34.58 41.82 0.31
C ILE A 112 -33.59 41.03 1.18
N TRP A 113 -33.85 40.96 2.49
CA TRP A 113 -33.00 40.27 3.46
C TRP A 113 -33.75 39.09 4.07
N HIS A 114 -33.11 37.91 4.10
CA HIS A 114 -33.66 36.73 4.77
C HIS A 114 -32.84 36.36 6.00
N TYR A 115 -33.53 36.00 7.10
CA TYR A 115 -32.94 35.66 8.39
C TYR A 115 -33.26 34.21 8.79
N LEU A 116 -32.23 33.37 8.97
CA LEU A 116 -32.34 32.02 9.57
C LEU A 116 -32.01 32.08 11.06
N LYS A 117 -32.90 31.57 11.92
CA LYS A 117 -32.71 31.59 13.39
C LYS A 117 -32.15 30.27 13.93
N ILE A 118 -31.00 30.35 14.60
CA ILE A 118 -30.31 29.21 15.22
C ILE A 118 -30.22 29.42 16.73
N SER A 119 -30.83 28.54 17.53
CA SER A 119 -30.80 28.63 19.00
C SER A 119 -29.76 27.69 19.61
N PRO A 120 -28.75 28.18 20.34
CA PRO A 120 -27.89 27.37 21.19
C PRO A 120 -28.63 26.92 22.46
N ASN A 121 -28.14 25.86 23.10
CA ASN A 121 -28.73 25.28 24.31
C ASN A 121 -28.87 26.27 25.48
N ASP A 122 -28.01 27.29 25.58
CA ASP A 122 -27.97 28.19 26.75
C ASP A 122 -27.87 29.70 26.43
N LYS A 123 -28.13 30.15 25.18
CA LYS A 123 -27.96 31.56 24.79
C LYS A 123 -29.08 32.10 23.88
N PRO A 124 -29.30 33.44 23.86
CA PRO A 124 -30.19 34.09 22.90
C PRO A 124 -29.83 33.73 21.44
N GLY A 125 -30.82 33.26 20.66
CA GLY A 125 -30.63 32.76 19.29
C GLY A 125 -29.93 33.72 18.32
N TYR A 126 -29.17 33.14 17.39
CA TYR A 126 -28.41 33.80 16.33
C TYR A 126 -29.24 33.92 15.05
N TYR A 127 -28.98 34.95 14.24
CA TYR A 127 -29.58 35.13 12.92
C TYR A 127 -28.51 35.12 11.82
N ILE A 128 -28.73 34.33 10.78
CA ILE A 128 -27.90 34.35 9.56
C ILE A 128 -28.59 35.23 8.53
N LYS A 129 -27.92 36.31 8.11
CA LYS A 129 -28.40 37.26 7.11
C LYS A 129 -27.93 36.83 5.72
N VAL A 130 -28.86 36.41 4.85
CA VAL A 130 -28.57 36.04 3.45
C VAL A 130 -28.97 37.21 2.54
N ASN A 131 -28.05 37.66 1.68
CA ASN A 131 -28.27 38.74 0.70
C ASN A 131 -28.61 38.14 -0.67
N ASP A 132 -29.59 38.71 -1.36
CA ASP A 132 -30.02 38.25 -2.70
C ASP A 132 -29.21 38.89 -3.86
N THR A 133 -28.27 39.79 -3.55
CA THR A 133 -27.44 40.46 -4.57
C THR A 133 -25.95 40.16 -4.38
N THR A 134 -25.46 39.24 -5.21
CA THR A 134 -24.04 38.97 -5.57
C THR A 134 -23.00 39.19 -4.46
N GLY A 135 -22.85 38.22 -3.55
CA GLY A 135 -21.72 38.08 -2.63
C GLY A 135 -21.90 36.89 -1.66
N PRO A 136 -20.80 36.35 -1.08
CA PRO A 136 -20.90 35.33 -0.02
C PRO A 136 -21.51 35.94 1.26
N LEU A 137 -22.06 35.07 2.13
CA LEU A 137 -22.70 35.37 3.42
C LEU A 137 -22.16 36.62 4.14
N THR A 138 -23.01 37.61 4.42
CA THR A 138 -22.53 38.94 4.84
C THR A 138 -22.50 39.23 6.35
N LYS A 139 -23.20 38.48 7.24
CA LYS A 139 -23.06 38.64 8.71
C LYS A 139 -23.86 37.63 9.54
N ILE A 140 -23.28 37.17 10.66
CA ILE A 140 -23.99 36.51 11.77
C ILE A 140 -24.27 37.60 12.83
N LEU A 141 -25.53 37.77 13.24
CA LEU A 141 -25.93 38.78 14.22
C LEU A 141 -26.36 38.12 15.54
N THR A 142 -25.90 38.67 16.67
CA THR A 142 -26.38 38.34 18.02
C THR A 142 -27.57 39.25 18.38
N LYS A 143 -28.67 38.59 18.77
CA LYS A 143 -30.06 39.03 19.05
C LYS A 143 -30.32 40.48 19.52
N GLU A 144 -31.42 41.06 19.02
CA GLU A 144 -32.64 41.42 19.79
C GLU A 144 -33.86 41.56 18.82
N ASP A 145 -34.98 40.92 19.18
CA ASP A 145 -36.39 41.16 18.77
C ASP A 145 -37.00 40.86 17.38
N GLU A 146 -36.30 40.34 16.37
CA GLU A 146 -36.96 39.99 15.07
C GLU A 146 -37.28 38.49 14.87
N ALA A 147 -38.44 38.20 14.27
CA ALA A 147 -38.87 36.84 13.90
C ALA A 147 -38.26 36.42 12.54
N PRO A 148 -37.80 35.16 12.37
CA PRO A 148 -37.14 34.74 11.12
C PRO A 148 -38.11 34.80 9.93
N CYS A 149 -37.69 35.46 8.85
CA CYS A 149 -38.50 35.58 7.64
C CYS A 149 -38.52 34.30 6.77
N SER A 150 -37.69 33.30 7.10
CA SER A 150 -37.64 32.02 6.38
C SER A 150 -38.68 30.99 6.86
N GLY A 151 -39.36 31.20 7.98
CA GLY A 151 -40.29 30.21 8.54
C GLY A 151 -39.64 28.96 9.16
N TRP A 152 -38.31 28.86 9.22
CA TRP A 152 -37.60 27.70 9.78
C TRP A 152 -36.92 28.01 11.13
N LYS A 153 -37.06 27.10 12.10
CA LYS A 153 -36.42 27.16 13.43
C LYS A 153 -35.47 25.97 13.62
N PHE A 154 -34.25 26.29 14.05
CA PHE A 154 -33.21 25.31 14.37
C PHE A 154 -32.97 25.29 15.88
N GLU A 155 -33.27 24.16 16.52
CA GLU A 155 -32.98 23.89 17.92
C GLU A 155 -31.71 23.06 18.00
N LYS A 156 -30.64 23.58 18.60
CA LYS A 156 -29.44 22.78 18.82
C LYS A 156 -29.79 21.64 19.77
N ILE A 157 -29.40 20.40 19.45
CA ILE A 157 -29.60 19.24 20.32
C ILE A 157 -28.25 18.72 20.83
N SER A 158 -27.18 18.90 20.05
CA SER A 158 -25.81 18.55 20.44
C SER A 158 -24.80 19.51 19.81
N ASP A 159 -23.70 19.79 20.52
CA ASP A 159 -22.53 20.48 19.97
C ASP A 159 -21.71 19.60 19.00
N GLU A 160 -22.04 18.31 18.88
CA GLU A 160 -21.27 17.36 18.08
C GLU A 160 -21.95 17.03 16.75
N VAL A 161 -21.25 17.26 15.60
CA VAL A 161 -20.99 16.38 14.41
C VAL A 161 -20.57 17.26 13.17
N PRO A 162 -19.65 16.84 12.24
CA PRO A 162 -18.24 17.31 12.06
C PRO A 162 -17.87 17.72 10.58
N GLU A 163 -16.58 17.68 10.15
CA GLU A 163 -16.08 17.41 8.75
C GLU A 163 -15.32 18.45 7.87
N HIS A 164 -14.63 19.45 8.43
CA HIS A 164 -13.48 20.07 7.71
C HIS A 164 -12.21 20.20 8.56
N LEU A 165 -12.39 20.09 9.88
CA LEU A 165 -11.35 19.76 10.82
C LEU A 165 -11.63 18.33 11.26
N SER A 166 -10.73 17.40 10.93
CA SER A 166 -10.70 16.17 11.71
C SER A 166 -10.34 16.60 13.14
N TRP A 167 -11.11 16.18 14.16
CA TRP A 167 -10.75 16.37 15.57
C TRP A 167 -9.31 15.92 15.82
N SER A 168 -8.88 14.94 15.02
CA SER A 168 -7.51 14.49 14.93
C SER A 168 -6.50 15.49 14.35
N ALA A 169 -6.83 16.41 13.44
CA ALA A 169 -5.89 17.42 12.93
C ALA A 169 -5.47 18.43 14.01
N LEU A 170 -6.43 18.90 14.80
CA LEU A 170 -6.14 19.75 15.96
C LEU A 170 -5.44 18.96 17.07
N SER A 171 -5.91 17.75 17.37
CA SER A 171 -5.25 16.86 18.35
C SER A 171 -3.84 16.44 17.90
N ALA A 172 -3.55 16.44 16.60
CA ALA A 172 -2.22 16.14 16.04
C ALA A 172 -1.26 17.30 16.17
N ALA A 173 -1.74 18.53 15.98
CA ALA A 173 -0.91 19.72 16.19
C ALA A 173 -0.42 19.80 17.65
N ASP A 174 -1.30 19.48 18.59
CA ASP A 174 -0.98 19.35 20.02
C ASP A 174 -0.46 17.94 20.41
N GLY A 175 -0.26 17.05 19.43
CA GLY A 175 0.14 15.66 19.65
C GLY A 175 1.59 15.52 20.11
N GLU A 176 1.84 14.73 21.15
CA GLU A 176 3.18 14.57 21.72
C GLU A 176 4.00 13.48 21.02
N SER A 177 3.34 12.49 20.39
CA SER A 177 4.01 11.39 19.68
C SER A 177 4.05 11.59 18.16
N PHE A 178 5.06 11.01 17.51
CA PHE A 178 5.21 11.04 16.05
C PHE A 178 3.95 10.48 15.34
N GLN A 179 3.39 9.38 15.86
CA GLN A 179 2.16 8.81 15.31
C GLN A 179 0.99 9.81 15.39
N GLN A 180 0.78 10.47 16.53
CA GLN A 180 -0.30 11.46 16.68
C GLN A 180 -0.12 12.63 15.71
N LYS A 181 1.12 13.06 15.45
CA LYS A 181 1.38 14.17 14.52
C LYS A 181 1.05 13.80 13.07
N PHE A 182 1.40 12.61 12.60
CA PHE A 182 1.34 12.26 11.17
C PHE A 182 0.25 11.26 10.77
N PHE A 183 -0.27 10.46 11.71
CA PHE A 183 -1.35 9.48 11.49
C PHE A 183 -2.49 9.73 12.46
N ASN A 184 -3.18 10.82 12.22
CA ASN A 184 -4.13 11.34 13.19
C ASN A 184 -5.56 10.86 12.90
N LEU A 185 -5.91 10.62 11.63
CA LEU A 185 -7.23 10.20 11.20
C LEU A 185 -7.74 9.00 12.02
N THR A 186 -8.85 9.19 12.73
CA THR A 186 -9.51 8.15 13.51
C THR A 186 -10.38 7.26 12.64
N LEU A 187 -10.74 6.08 13.15
CA LEU A 187 -11.67 5.17 12.45
C LEU A 187 -13.05 5.78 12.23
N LYS A 188 -13.56 6.52 13.22
CA LYS A 188 -14.85 7.21 13.12
C LYS A 188 -14.82 8.28 12.03
N GLU A 189 -13.74 9.06 11.94
CA GLU A 189 -13.53 10.06 10.90
C GLU A 189 -13.38 9.41 9.51
N ALA A 190 -12.66 8.30 9.41
CA ALA A 190 -12.53 7.57 8.16
C ALA A 190 -13.87 7.02 7.66
N ALA A 191 -14.77 6.61 8.56
CA ALA A 191 -16.09 6.07 8.26
C ALA A 191 -17.12 7.11 7.77
N TRP A 192 -16.79 8.40 7.83
CA TRP A 192 -17.64 9.47 7.31
C TRP A 192 -17.73 9.49 5.78
N GLU A 193 -16.69 8.96 5.12
CA GLU A 193 -16.56 8.92 3.67
C GLU A 193 -16.68 7.50 3.09
N GLU A 194 -16.92 7.45 1.79
CA GLU A 194 -16.84 6.24 0.98
C GLU A 194 -15.59 6.28 0.09
N TYR A 195 -14.97 5.10 -0.10
CA TYR A 195 -13.70 4.97 -0.83
C TYR A 195 -13.85 4.10 -2.08
N ASP A 196 -13.17 4.49 -3.15
CA ASP A 196 -13.10 3.67 -4.35
C ASP A 196 -12.25 2.40 -4.11
N ILE A 197 -11.22 2.50 -3.26
CA ILE A 197 -10.31 1.40 -2.92
C ILE A 197 -10.00 1.44 -1.42
N ILE A 198 -10.26 0.34 -0.72
CA ILE A 198 -9.82 0.11 0.66
C ILE A 198 -8.72 -0.95 0.65
N ILE A 199 -7.52 -0.61 1.14
CA ILE A 199 -6.37 -1.50 1.29
C ILE A 199 -6.28 -1.94 2.74
N VAL A 200 -6.21 -3.24 2.99
CA VAL A 200 -6.16 -3.82 4.33
C VAL A 200 -4.78 -4.41 4.60
N GLY A 201 -3.98 -3.71 5.39
CA GLY A 201 -2.60 -4.07 5.74
C GLY A 201 -1.56 -3.29 4.93
N SER A 202 -0.52 -2.83 5.61
CA SER A 202 0.51 -1.93 5.06
C SER A 202 1.85 -2.61 4.74
N GLY A 203 1.90 -3.95 4.78
CA GLY A 203 3.07 -4.76 4.43
C GLY A 203 3.53 -4.60 2.97
N ILE A 204 4.46 -5.44 2.51
CA ILE A 204 5.03 -5.33 1.14
C ILE A 204 3.96 -5.19 0.06
N GLY A 205 2.93 -6.04 0.08
CA GLY A 205 1.85 -5.95 -0.90
C GLY A 205 1.06 -4.64 -0.80
N GLY A 206 0.48 -4.36 0.38
CA GLY A 206 -0.40 -3.20 0.57
C GLY A 206 0.31 -1.84 0.58
N GLY A 207 1.52 -1.76 1.14
CA GLY A 207 2.32 -0.54 1.17
C GLY A 207 2.88 -0.15 -0.21
N ILE A 208 3.30 -1.12 -1.02
CA ILE A 208 3.71 -0.85 -2.41
C ILE A 208 2.49 -0.46 -3.26
N LEU A 209 1.39 -1.18 -3.10
CA LEU A 209 0.12 -0.87 -3.77
C LEU A 209 -0.33 0.57 -3.42
N ALA A 210 -0.32 0.92 -2.14
CA ALA A 210 -0.63 2.25 -1.62
C ALA A 210 0.26 3.33 -2.25
N ASN A 211 1.58 3.14 -2.23
CA ASN A 211 2.52 4.08 -2.81
C ASN A 211 2.29 4.30 -4.32
N ASP A 212 2.14 3.21 -5.08
CA ASP A 212 1.96 3.30 -6.53
C ASP A 212 0.59 3.90 -6.91
N LEU A 213 -0.45 3.63 -6.13
CA LEU A 213 -1.76 4.26 -6.29
C LEU A 213 -1.75 5.74 -5.89
N TYR A 214 -1.01 6.13 -4.86
CA TYR A 214 -0.82 7.54 -4.48
C TYR A 214 -0.12 8.32 -5.60
N ASP A 215 0.99 7.80 -6.14
CA ASP A 215 1.65 8.40 -7.30
C ASP A 215 0.72 8.42 -8.52
N THR A 216 -0.10 7.39 -8.73
CA THR A 216 -1.10 7.40 -9.81
C THR A 216 -2.14 8.51 -9.61
N ASN A 217 -2.64 8.69 -8.39
CA ASN A 217 -3.58 9.75 -8.06
C ASN A 217 -2.98 11.15 -8.26
N SER A 218 -1.71 11.36 -7.91
CA SER A 218 -1.04 12.66 -8.12
C SER A 218 -0.98 13.05 -9.60
N ARG A 219 -0.93 12.06 -10.51
CA ARG A 219 -0.94 12.25 -11.97
C ARG A 219 -2.34 12.38 -12.56
N LEU A 220 -3.36 11.87 -11.89
CA LEU A 220 -4.75 11.91 -12.36
C LEU A 220 -5.50 13.17 -11.94
N GLY A 221 -5.02 13.89 -10.93
CA GLY A 221 -5.61 15.13 -10.45
C GLY A 221 -7.09 14.96 -10.10
N LYS A 222 -7.99 15.68 -10.80
CA LYS A 222 -9.44 15.59 -10.57
C LYS A 222 -10.05 14.19 -10.78
N ASN A 223 -9.37 13.33 -11.54
CA ASN A 223 -9.79 11.97 -11.87
C ASN A 223 -9.23 10.91 -10.88
N ALA A 224 -8.54 11.37 -9.82
CA ALA A 224 -8.01 10.53 -8.77
C ALA A 224 -9.12 9.74 -8.05
N LYS A 225 -8.77 8.54 -7.59
CA LYS A 225 -9.65 7.66 -6.81
C LYS A 225 -9.47 7.93 -5.32
N ARG A 226 -10.53 7.82 -4.51
CA ARG A 226 -10.45 7.89 -3.05
C ARG A 226 -9.94 6.57 -2.49
N ILE A 227 -8.81 6.62 -1.78
CA ILE A 227 -8.10 5.43 -1.29
C ILE A 227 -7.97 5.51 0.22
N LEU A 228 -8.25 4.40 0.90
CA LEU A 228 -8.03 4.23 2.32
C LEU A 228 -7.08 3.07 2.58
N LEU A 229 -6.00 3.31 3.33
CA LEU A 229 -5.13 2.28 3.88
C LEU A 229 -5.45 2.06 5.35
N LEU A 230 -5.79 0.83 5.73
CA LEU A 230 -6.04 0.41 7.11
C LEU A 230 -4.94 -0.52 7.59
N GLU A 231 -4.27 -0.17 8.68
CA GLU A 231 -3.24 -1.01 9.30
C GLU A 231 -3.64 -1.38 10.73
N ARG A 232 -3.56 -2.67 11.06
CA ARG A 232 -3.91 -3.19 12.38
C ARG A 232 -2.98 -2.69 13.47
N GLY A 233 -1.69 -2.52 13.17
CA GLY A 233 -0.69 -2.01 14.10
C GLY A 233 -0.53 -0.50 14.12
N GLY A 234 0.26 -0.01 15.09
CA GLY A 234 0.71 1.38 15.17
C GLY A 234 2.08 1.61 14.53
N LEU A 235 2.64 2.79 14.74
CA LEU A 235 3.99 3.17 14.32
C LEU A 235 5.01 2.68 15.36
N VAL A 236 5.54 1.48 15.16
CA VAL A 236 6.59 0.90 16.03
C VAL A 236 7.99 1.24 15.53
N PHE A 237 8.16 1.29 14.20
CA PHE A 237 9.41 1.63 13.53
C PHE A 237 9.17 2.82 12.60
N HIS A 238 10.18 3.68 12.45
CA HIS A 238 10.14 4.83 11.53
C HIS A 238 10.74 4.49 10.15
N SER A 239 11.36 3.32 10.01
CA SER A 239 11.91 2.77 8.77
C SER A 239 12.25 1.29 9.02
N HIS A 240 12.99 0.64 8.12
CA HIS A 240 13.59 -0.67 8.40
C HIS A 240 14.49 -0.62 9.66
N CYS A 241 14.47 -1.65 10.50
CA CYS A 241 15.23 -1.69 11.76
C CYS A 241 16.75 -1.54 11.55
N LEU A 242 17.25 -2.02 10.40
CA LEU A 242 18.66 -1.88 9.99
C LEU A 242 19.09 -0.44 9.69
N ASN A 243 18.16 0.49 9.49
CA ASN A 243 18.45 1.92 9.33
C ASN A 243 18.65 2.64 10.67
N THR A 244 18.55 1.92 11.80
CA THR A 244 18.59 2.50 13.15
C THR A 244 19.75 1.95 13.99
N ALA A 245 19.90 2.48 15.22
CA ALA A 245 20.90 2.00 16.16
C ALA A 245 20.73 0.51 16.47
N ARG A 246 21.85 -0.22 16.56
CA ARG A 246 21.85 -1.67 16.74
C ARG A 246 22.06 -2.04 18.22
N PRO A 247 21.46 -3.16 18.70
CA PRO A 247 21.77 -3.70 20.01
C PRO A 247 23.29 -3.89 20.16
N ALA A 248 23.87 -3.38 21.24
CA ALA A 248 25.29 -3.48 21.50
C ALA A 248 25.68 -4.95 21.80
N GLY A 249 26.27 -5.62 20.81
CA GLY A 249 26.70 -7.02 20.90
C GLY A 249 27.80 -7.40 19.90
N LEU A 250 28.46 -6.41 19.28
CA LEU A 250 29.48 -6.57 18.23
C LEU A 250 30.63 -7.53 18.61
N ALA A 251 30.86 -7.77 19.90
CA ALA A 251 31.87 -8.71 20.38
C ALA A 251 31.46 -10.19 20.24
N ASN A 252 30.16 -10.50 20.19
CA ASN A 252 29.62 -11.87 20.24
C ASN A 252 28.94 -12.31 18.91
N ASP A 253 28.40 -11.38 18.12
CA ASP A 253 27.85 -11.67 16.78
C ASP A 253 27.93 -10.46 15.85
N ARG A 254 28.56 -10.63 14.67
CA ARG A 254 28.63 -9.61 13.61
C ARG A 254 27.41 -9.64 12.66
N GLY A 255 26.29 -10.27 13.03
CA GLY A 255 25.09 -10.39 12.18
C GLY A 255 24.40 -9.04 11.92
N GLN A 256 23.46 -9.01 10.94
CA GLN A 256 22.63 -7.83 10.69
C GLN A 256 21.64 -7.55 11.84
N GLN A 257 21.31 -8.56 12.67
CA GLN A 257 20.45 -8.46 13.87
C GLN A 257 18.97 -8.10 13.60
N ASN A 258 18.52 -8.08 12.34
CA ASN A 258 17.11 -7.87 12.01
C ASN A 258 16.22 -9.02 12.52
N ASP A 259 16.75 -10.25 12.60
CA ASP A 259 16.08 -11.41 13.18
C ASP A 259 15.81 -11.23 14.68
N THR A 260 16.70 -10.55 15.40
CA THR A 260 16.49 -10.17 16.81
C THR A 260 15.26 -9.27 16.95
N PHE A 261 15.13 -8.25 16.09
CA PHE A 261 13.92 -7.41 16.06
C PHE A 261 12.68 -8.23 15.64
N PHE A 262 12.77 -9.06 14.60
CA PHE A 262 11.65 -9.91 14.20
C PHE A 262 11.16 -10.79 15.36
N LYS A 263 12.05 -11.47 16.08
CA LYS A 263 11.71 -12.31 17.23
C LYS A 263 11.04 -11.54 18.37
N GLN A 264 11.48 -10.32 18.64
CA GLN A 264 10.93 -9.49 19.73
C GLN A 264 9.56 -8.89 19.39
N PHE A 265 9.34 -8.52 18.13
CA PHE A 265 8.15 -7.78 17.71
C PHE A 265 7.10 -8.65 17.00
N LYS A 266 7.42 -9.88 16.59
CA LYS A 266 6.44 -10.82 16.04
C LYS A 266 5.43 -11.27 17.10
N ARG A 267 4.24 -11.61 16.62
CA ARG A 267 3.21 -12.34 17.33
C ARG A 267 3.13 -13.75 16.75
N GLN A 268 3.17 -14.74 17.63
CA GLN A 268 3.09 -16.14 17.22
C GLN A 268 1.73 -16.44 16.64
N TYR A 269 1.72 -17.28 15.61
CA TYR A 269 0.48 -17.91 15.19
C TYR A 269 0.04 -18.96 16.21
N LEU A 270 -1.27 -19.22 16.20
CA LEU A 270 -1.85 -20.30 16.98
C LEU A 270 -1.85 -21.57 16.12
N PHE A 271 -1.42 -22.69 16.70
CA PHE A 271 -1.34 -23.99 16.01
C PHE A 271 -2.25 -25.03 16.67
N GLU A 272 -2.77 -25.95 15.85
CA GLU A 272 -3.52 -27.13 16.28
C GLU A 272 -2.96 -28.40 15.60
N PRO A 273 -2.42 -29.37 16.36
CA PRO A 273 -2.12 -29.30 17.79
C PRO A 273 -1.05 -28.24 18.11
N LYS A 274 -0.93 -27.85 19.38
CA LYS A 274 0.08 -26.89 19.83
C LYS A 274 1.48 -27.45 19.55
N LEU A 275 2.31 -26.68 18.85
CA LEU A 275 3.71 -27.05 18.58
C LEU A 275 4.55 -27.05 19.87
N GLU A 276 5.54 -27.95 19.95
CA GLU A 276 6.56 -27.91 21.00
C GLU A 276 7.50 -26.69 20.82
N LYS A 277 8.25 -26.33 21.87
CA LYS A 277 8.97 -25.05 22.05
C LYS A 277 9.70 -24.53 20.80
N GLU A 278 9.62 -23.21 20.58
CA GLU A 278 10.29 -22.46 19.49
C GLU A 278 11.83 -22.59 19.45
N ASP A 279 12.47 -22.90 20.59
CA ASP A 279 13.93 -22.81 20.77
C ASP A 279 14.68 -24.15 20.59
N ALA A 280 14.02 -25.20 20.10
CA ALA A 280 14.74 -26.41 19.74
C ALA A 280 15.58 -26.15 18.48
N GLU A 281 16.88 -25.88 18.65
CA GLU A 281 17.84 -26.06 17.56
C GLU A 281 17.59 -27.46 16.96
N ILE A 282 17.40 -27.56 15.65
CA ILE A 282 17.53 -28.84 14.94
C ILE A 282 18.79 -28.79 14.08
N PRO A 283 19.98 -29.04 14.65
CA PRO A 283 21.12 -29.43 13.85
C PRO A 283 20.93 -30.89 13.46
N GLY A 284 20.81 -31.16 12.16
CA GLY A 284 21.26 -32.39 11.48
C GLY A 284 20.95 -33.78 12.06
N ASP A 285 20.13 -33.95 13.10
CA ASP A 285 20.03 -35.24 13.80
C ASP A 285 19.30 -36.28 12.94
N PRO A 286 20.00 -37.30 12.40
CA PRO A 286 19.39 -38.37 11.63
C PRO A 286 18.50 -39.28 12.50
N LYS A 287 18.46 -39.06 13.83
CA LYS A 287 17.71 -39.83 14.82
C LYS A 287 16.42 -39.17 15.28
N ARG A 288 15.98 -38.08 14.66
CA ARG A 288 14.71 -37.42 15.04
C ARG A 288 13.54 -38.40 14.93
N ASP A 289 12.77 -38.51 16.01
CA ASP A 289 11.55 -39.33 16.03
C ASP A 289 10.62 -38.83 14.93
N PRO A 290 10.23 -39.67 13.95
CA PRO A 290 9.28 -39.29 12.92
C PRO A 290 8.01 -38.67 13.51
N LYS A 291 7.58 -39.07 14.72
CA LYS A 291 6.35 -38.60 15.37
C LYS A 291 6.36 -37.13 15.81
N GLN A 292 7.51 -36.46 15.90
CA GLN A 292 7.58 -35.05 16.31
C GLN A 292 7.24 -34.08 15.17
N GLN A 293 6.36 -33.10 15.42
CA GLN A 293 6.02 -32.05 14.45
C GLN A 293 7.20 -31.09 14.23
N ASP A 294 7.27 -30.49 13.03
CA ASP A 294 8.29 -29.50 12.69
C ASP A 294 8.12 -28.20 13.49
N PRO A 295 9.20 -27.66 14.08
CA PRO A 295 9.11 -26.39 14.79
C PRO A 295 8.80 -25.26 13.81
N TRP A 296 8.01 -24.30 14.29
CA TRP A 296 7.65 -23.09 13.58
C TRP A 296 8.23 -21.86 14.28
N SER A 297 8.95 -21.04 13.52
CA SER A 297 9.60 -19.82 14.00
C SER A 297 9.03 -18.55 13.37
N GLY A 298 8.07 -18.66 12.46
CA GLY A 298 7.43 -17.51 11.81
C GLY A 298 6.38 -16.83 12.70
N GLY A 299 5.79 -15.74 12.21
CA GLY A 299 4.74 -15.00 12.93
C GLY A 299 4.37 -13.70 12.24
N ALA A 300 3.27 -13.09 12.71
CA ALA A 300 2.79 -11.81 12.21
C ALA A 300 3.51 -10.65 12.92
N MET A 301 3.79 -9.55 12.21
CA MET A 301 4.20 -8.28 12.84
C MET A 301 3.07 -7.27 12.64
N TYR A 302 2.47 -6.79 13.74
CA TYR A 302 1.43 -5.78 13.70
C TYR A 302 2.03 -4.40 13.95
N CYS A 303 2.46 -3.76 12.87
CA CYS A 303 2.97 -2.40 12.86
C CYS A 303 2.85 -1.84 11.44
N LEU A 304 2.95 -0.51 11.30
CA LEU A 304 3.11 0.10 9.98
C LEU A 304 4.25 -0.60 9.22
N GLY A 305 3.97 -0.98 7.97
CA GLY A 305 4.89 -1.73 7.11
C GLY A 305 4.95 -3.24 7.37
N GLY A 306 4.29 -3.76 8.41
CA GLY A 306 4.30 -5.16 8.79
C GLY A 306 5.73 -5.74 8.87
N ARG A 307 5.96 -6.89 8.23
CA ARG A 307 7.27 -7.55 8.21
C ARG A 307 8.35 -6.79 7.43
N SER A 308 7.98 -5.81 6.59
CA SER A 308 8.99 -5.01 5.90
C SER A 308 9.83 -4.16 6.86
N ALA A 309 9.41 -4.02 8.12
CA ALA A 309 10.20 -3.35 9.15
C ALA A 309 11.47 -4.12 9.57
N ALA A 310 11.54 -5.44 9.36
CA ALA A 310 12.62 -6.28 9.91
C ALA A 310 13.04 -7.47 9.01
N TRP A 311 12.65 -7.47 7.73
CA TRP A 311 12.98 -8.55 6.80
C TRP A 311 14.46 -8.58 6.38
N GLY A 312 14.90 -9.66 5.74
CA GLY A 312 16.31 -9.90 5.40
C GLY A 312 16.82 -9.19 4.14
N LEU A 313 16.00 -8.39 3.46
CA LEU A 313 16.32 -7.61 2.25
C LEU A 313 16.73 -8.39 0.99
N PHE A 314 17.01 -9.70 1.07
CA PHE A 314 17.35 -10.51 -0.10
C PHE A 314 16.14 -10.71 -1.01
N ALA A 315 16.30 -10.26 -2.25
CA ALA A 315 15.22 -10.04 -3.21
C ALA A 315 15.54 -10.65 -4.59
N PRO A 316 15.83 -11.96 -4.69
CA PRO A 316 15.97 -12.63 -5.99
C PRO A 316 14.66 -12.61 -6.79
N ARG A 317 14.75 -12.57 -8.12
CA ARG A 317 13.62 -12.86 -9.02
C ARG A 317 13.32 -14.36 -8.98
N VAL A 318 12.06 -14.78 -9.16
CA VAL A 318 11.75 -16.20 -9.35
C VAL A 318 12.34 -16.66 -10.70
N HIS A 319 12.87 -17.89 -10.76
CA HIS A 319 13.47 -18.41 -11.99
C HIS A 319 12.45 -18.47 -13.14
N ASP A 320 12.88 -18.12 -14.34
CA ASP A 320 12.02 -17.94 -15.52
C ASP A 320 11.20 -19.19 -15.86
N SER A 321 11.78 -20.39 -15.71
CA SER A 321 11.03 -21.63 -15.94
C SER A 321 9.94 -21.86 -14.90
N VAL A 322 10.19 -21.52 -13.63
CA VAL A 322 9.20 -21.68 -12.57
C VAL A 322 8.04 -20.73 -12.81
N LEU A 323 8.30 -19.47 -13.18
CA LEU A 323 7.24 -18.53 -13.54
C LEU A 323 6.43 -19.04 -14.75
N ARG A 324 7.11 -19.40 -15.84
CA ARG A 324 6.45 -19.87 -17.07
C ARG A 324 5.60 -21.14 -16.86
N ASP A 325 6.04 -22.03 -15.99
CA ASP A 325 5.44 -23.35 -15.84
C ASP A 325 4.42 -23.39 -14.68
N LYS A 326 4.56 -22.54 -13.66
CA LYS A 326 3.72 -22.52 -12.44
C LYS A 326 2.80 -21.30 -12.29
N TYR A 327 3.00 -20.23 -13.07
CA TYR A 327 2.16 -19.02 -13.01
C TYR A 327 1.31 -18.90 -14.26
N HIS A 328 0.22 -18.13 -14.18
CA HIS A 328 -0.58 -17.81 -15.36
C HIS A 328 0.28 -17.11 -16.43
N SER A 329 0.04 -17.43 -17.73
CA SER A 329 0.89 -16.97 -18.82
C SER A 329 1.00 -15.45 -18.92
N GLN A 330 -0.12 -14.73 -18.72
CA GLN A 330 -0.10 -13.26 -18.68
C GLN A 330 0.68 -12.71 -17.50
N VAL A 331 0.59 -13.36 -16.32
CA VAL A 331 1.33 -12.94 -15.13
C VAL A 331 2.83 -13.12 -15.36
N TYR A 332 3.24 -14.24 -15.95
CA TYR A 332 4.64 -14.48 -16.33
C TYR A 332 5.16 -13.37 -17.27
N GLN A 333 4.42 -13.06 -18.34
CA GLN A 333 4.81 -12.03 -19.31
C GLN A 333 4.91 -10.66 -18.64
N ASP A 334 3.87 -10.25 -17.92
CA ASP A 334 3.82 -8.94 -17.24
C ASP A 334 4.98 -8.78 -16.25
N LEU A 335 5.23 -9.79 -15.41
CA LEU A 335 6.31 -9.76 -14.42
C LEU A 335 7.68 -9.63 -15.10
N ARG A 336 7.94 -10.45 -16.12
CA ARG A 336 9.23 -10.50 -16.82
C ARG A 336 9.50 -9.24 -17.64
N GLU A 337 8.50 -8.72 -18.35
CA GLU A 337 8.69 -7.63 -19.31
C GLU A 337 8.66 -6.25 -18.65
N GLN A 338 7.97 -6.09 -17.52
CA GLN A 338 7.71 -4.76 -16.96
C GLN A 338 7.85 -4.68 -15.45
N TYR A 339 7.22 -5.59 -14.70
CA TYR A 339 6.98 -5.32 -13.27
C TYR A 339 8.12 -5.69 -12.34
N TYR A 340 8.99 -6.65 -12.69
CA TYR A 340 10.20 -6.88 -11.91
C TYR A 340 11.14 -5.67 -11.93
N ASP A 341 11.34 -5.05 -13.10
CA ASP A 341 12.20 -3.87 -13.22
C ASP A 341 11.65 -2.70 -12.38
N LYS A 342 10.33 -2.51 -12.37
CA LYS A 342 9.69 -1.50 -11.53
C LYS A 342 9.84 -1.80 -10.04
N ALA A 343 9.67 -3.06 -9.64
CA ALA A 343 9.81 -3.48 -8.25
C ALA A 343 11.26 -3.32 -7.77
N GLU A 344 12.25 -3.72 -8.57
CA GLU A 344 13.67 -3.56 -8.25
C GLU A 344 14.04 -2.08 -8.07
N ARG A 345 13.56 -1.19 -8.95
CA ARG A 345 13.77 0.26 -8.81
C ARG A 345 13.09 0.83 -7.57
N LEU A 346 11.84 0.44 -7.31
CA LEU A 346 11.08 0.92 -6.15
C LEU A 346 11.75 0.50 -4.83
N MET A 347 12.23 -0.74 -4.79
CA MET A 347 12.85 -1.33 -3.60
C MET A 347 14.34 -1.04 -3.47
N LEU A 348 14.90 -0.20 -4.35
CA LEU A 348 16.31 0.16 -4.38
C LEU A 348 17.20 -1.10 -4.37
N VAL A 349 16.86 -2.08 -5.22
CA VAL A 349 17.63 -3.31 -5.32
C VAL A 349 19.01 -2.99 -5.90
N SER A 350 20.03 -3.17 -5.07
CA SER A 350 21.41 -2.89 -5.43
C SER A 350 22.15 -4.14 -5.86
N LEU A 351 23.06 -3.95 -6.83
CA LEU A 351 24.09 -4.89 -7.24
C LEU A 351 25.43 -4.14 -7.19
N PRO A 352 26.45 -4.64 -6.47
CA PRO A 352 27.73 -3.95 -6.41
C PRO A 352 28.42 -3.86 -7.76
N THR A 353 29.32 -2.88 -7.88
CA THR A 353 30.22 -2.78 -9.01
C THR A 353 31.17 -3.98 -9.04
N THR A 354 31.03 -4.86 -10.05
CA THR A 354 31.87 -6.04 -10.21
C THR A 354 33.30 -5.66 -10.62
N ARG A 355 34.29 -6.07 -9.82
CA ARG A 355 35.72 -5.90 -10.11
C ARG A 355 36.30 -7.15 -10.74
N ARG A 356 37.51 -7.03 -11.28
CA ARG A 356 38.24 -8.18 -11.85
C ARG A 356 38.41 -9.35 -10.87
N ALA A 357 38.73 -9.06 -9.60
CA ALA A 357 38.86 -10.09 -8.56
C ALA A 357 37.51 -10.76 -8.25
N HIS A 358 36.43 -9.98 -8.14
CA HIS A 358 35.08 -10.51 -7.94
C HIS A 358 34.65 -11.40 -9.11
N GLN A 359 34.90 -10.95 -10.34
CA GLN A 359 34.60 -11.72 -11.55
C GLN A 359 35.41 -13.02 -11.58
N HIS A 360 36.70 -12.97 -11.22
CA HIS A 360 37.53 -14.17 -11.14
C HIS A 360 36.97 -15.22 -10.17
N VAL A 361 36.52 -14.79 -8.99
CA VAL A 361 35.85 -15.67 -8.01
C VAL A 361 34.56 -16.26 -8.59
N MET A 362 33.70 -15.44 -9.21
CA MET A 362 32.44 -15.91 -9.82
C MET A 362 32.66 -16.86 -11.00
N ASP A 363 33.67 -16.63 -11.83
CA ASP A 363 34.03 -17.50 -12.95
C ASP A 363 34.55 -18.84 -12.45
N ARG A 364 35.39 -18.85 -11.41
CA ARG A 364 35.91 -20.08 -10.80
C ARG A 364 34.81 -20.87 -10.08
N LEU A 365 33.91 -20.18 -9.37
CA LEU A 365 32.72 -20.79 -8.80
C LEU A 365 31.84 -21.43 -9.89
N THR A 366 31.59 -20.70 -10.98
CA THR A 366 30.78 -21.18 -12.11
C THR A 366 31.41 -22.41 -12.74
N SER A 367 32.68 -22.32 -13.12
CA SER A 367 33.41 -23.43 -13.74
C SER A 367 33.44 -24.68 -12.86
N LYS A 368 33.69 -24.53 -11.55
CA LYS A 368 33.80 -25.70 -10.66
C LYS A 368 32.42 -26.30 -10.34
N CYS A 369 31.41 -25.48 -10.11
CA CYS A 369 30.05 -25.98 -9.86
C CYS A 369 29.41 -26.61 -11.11
N GLN A 370 29.85 -26.26 -12.32
CA GLN A 370 29.42 -26.90 -13.57
C GLN A 370 29.87 -28.36 -13.70
N GLU A 371 30.89 -28.80 -12.95
CA GLU A 371 31.22 -30.23 -12.81
C GLU A 371 30.11 -31.03 -12.13
N VAL A 372 29.22 -30.36 -11.38
CA VAL A 372 28.07 -30.96 -10.67
C VAL A 372 26.75 -30.69 -11.40
N GLU A 373 26.55 -29.46 -11.89
CA GLU A 373 25.35 -29.08 -12.62
C GLU A 373 25.68 -28.05 -13.74
N PRO A 374 25.57 -28.43 -15.04
CA PRO A 374 26.04 -27.60 -16.16
C PRO A 374 25.35 -26.24 -16.31
N SER A 375 24.14 -26.08 -15.79
CA SER A 375 23.32 -24.87 -15.96
C SER A 375 23.68 -23.69 -15.05
N VAL A 376 24.65 -23.86 -14.17
CA VAL A 376 25.01 -22.89 -13.12
C VAL A 376 25.68 -21.64 -13.70
N GLN A 377 25.34 -20.48 -13.12
CA GLN A 377 26.02 -19.21 -13.34
C GLN A 377 25.95 -18.35 -12.07
N TRP A 378 27.09 -18.18 -11.40
CA TRP A 378 27.17 -17.36 -10.20
C TRP A 378 27.14 -15.87 -10.53
N GLN A 379 26.38 -15.13 -9.72
CA GLN A 379 26.21 -13.68 -9.83
C GLN A 379 26.03 -13.07 -8.44
N TRP A 380 26.09 -11.75 -8.35
CA TRP A 380 25.71 -11.04 -7.13
C TRP A 380 24.27 -11.34 -6.71
N GLY A 381 24.08 -11.47 -5.41
CA GLY A 381 22.78 -11.50 -4.77
C GLY A 381 22.08 -10.15 -4.89
N ARG A 382 20.77 -10.17 -5.08
CA ARG A 382 19.94 -8.96 -5.12
C ARG A 382 19.53 -8.58 -3.70
N ILE A 383 19.90 -7.37 -3.27
CA ILE A 383 19.57 -6.87 -1.93
C ILE A 383 18.81 -5.55 -2.06
N ALA A 384 17.65 -5.46 -1.42
CA ALA A 384 16.80 -4.26 -1.36
C ALA A 384 17.34 -3.26 -0.31
N SER A 385 18.49 -2.67 -0.62
CA SER A 385 19.19 -1.68 0.21
C SER A 385 20.13 -0.87 -0.67
N GLU A 386 20.42 0.35 -0.26
CA GLU A 386 21.58 1.09 -0.77
C GLU A 386 22.88 0.59 -0.09
N PHE A 387 24.02 0.78 -0.75
CA PHE A 387 25.33 0.54 -0.15
C PHE A 387 26.17 1.79 -0.43
N LYS A 388 26.67 2.44 0.63
CA LYS A 388 27.45 3.69 0.52
C LYS A 388 28.80 3.48 -0.15
N ASP A 389 29.32 2.27 -0.04
CA ASP A 389 30.54 1.83 -0.70
C ASP A 389 30.21 0.66 -1.60
N ASP A 390 30.31 0.87 -2.92
CA ASP A 390 30.19 -0.18 -3.95
C ASP A 390 31.11 -1.38 -3.69
N ARG A 391 32.09 -1.26 -2.78
CA ARG A 391 33.02 -2.33 -2.37
C ARG A 391 32.44 -3.31 -1.37
N ASN A 392 31.31 -3.04 -0.72
CA ASN A 392 30.98 -3.77 0.50
C ASN A 392 29.50 -4.17 0.66
N PHE A 393 29.25 -5.47 0.75
CA PHE A 393 27.97 -6.03 1.22
C PHE A 393 27.88 -6.15 2.75
N ASP A 394 28.89 -5.72 3.49
CA ASP A 394 28.94 -5.99 4.92
C ASP A 394 27.79 -5.30 5.69
N PHE A 395 27.32 -4.12 5.26
CA PHE A 395 26.17 -3.47 5.91
C PHE A 395 25.26 -2.76 4.90
N ALA A 396 23.97 -3.08 5.01
CA ALA A 396 22.89 -2.37 4.34
C ALA A 396 22.75 -0.96 4.92
N GLU A 397 22.83 0.07 4.07
CA GLU A 397 22.42 1.45 4.40
C GLU A 397 21.18 1.76 3.57
N GLY A 398 20.14 2.41 4.13
CA GLY A 398 18.90 2.61 3.37
C GLY A 398 18.18 1.28 3.03
N ALA A 399 18.15 0.36 3.99
CA ALA A 399 17.39 -0.87 3.92
C ALA A 399 15.91 -0.57 3.63
N TYR A 400 15.34 -1.20 2.60
CA TYR A 400 14.00 -0.87 2.13
C TYR A 400 12.91 -1.34 3.10
N SER A 401 11.96 -0.44 3.39
CA SER A 401 10.70 -0.75 4.05
C SER A 401 9.54 -0.03 3.38
N THR A 402 8.32 -0.61 3.41
CA THR A 402 7.15 0.13 2.95
C THR A 402 6.76 1.28 3.88
N ILE A 403 7.28 1.27 5.11
CA ILE A 403 7.14 2.37 6.09
C ILE A 403 7.56 3.70 5.47
N ASP A 404 8.70 3.70 4.77
CA ASP A 404 9.32 4.93 4.26
C ASP A 404 8.35 5.66 3.32
N LYS A 405 7.73 4.94 2.38
CA LYS A 405 6.78 5.52 1.42
C LYS A 405 5.47 5.93 2.05
N ILE A 406 4.96 5.19 3.03
CA ILE A 406 3.72 5.57 3.70
C ILE A 406 3.95 6.81 4.59
N LEU A 407 5.12 6.92 5.22
CA LEU A 407 5.52 8.11 5.97
C LEU A 407 5.72 9.32 5.06
N GLU A 408 6.37 9.17 3.89
CA GLU A 408 6.47 10.25 2.89
C GLU A 408 5.07 10.78 2.51
N ILE A 409 4.08 9.90 2.33
CA ILE A 409 2.70 10.30 2.07
C ILE A 409 2.12 11.06 3.28
N ALA A 410 2.24 10.54 4.49
CA ALA A 410 1.71 11.16 5.70
C ALA A 410 2.34 12.54 6.01
N MET A 411 3.64 12.70 5.72
CA MET A 411 4.39 13.95 5.93
C MET A 411 4.19 14.98 4.81
N SER A 412 3.65 14.58 3.65
CA SER A 412 3.37 15.48 2.53
C SER A 412 1.96 16.07 2.55
N ARG A 413 1.24 15.93 3.66
CA ARG A 413 -0.11 16.49 3.83
C ARG A 413 -0.12 18.01 3.60
N PRO A 414 -1.17 18.55 2.96
CA PRO A 414 -1.30 19.99 2.76
C PRO A 414 -1.42 20.74 4.09
N LYS A 415 -0.73 21.86 4.19
CA LYS A 415 -0.84 22.79 5.31
C LYS A 415 -2.15 23.58 5.20
N THR A 416 -2.74 23.93 6.33
CA THR A 416 -3.88 24.86 6.40
C THR A 416 -3.44 26.29 6.69
N ASP A 417 -4.30 27.25 6.39
CA ASP A 417 -4.07 28.66 6.74
C ASP A 417 -4.28 28.94 8.24
N VAL A 418 -4.64 27.92 9.03
CA VAL A 418 -4.95 28.01 10.47
C VAL A 418 -3.78 27.46 11.29
N GLN A 419 -3.46 28.13 12.39
CA GLN A 419 -2.45 27.68 13.37
C GLN A 419 -3.11 27.03 14.60
N SER A 420 -2.37 26.14 15.26
CA SER A 420 -2.79 25.54 16.54
C SER A 420 -2.85 26.59 17.66
N ARG A 421 -3.32 26.18 18.85
CA ARG A 421 -3.30 27.04 20.05
C ARG A 421 -1.88 27.40 20.50
N SER A 422 -0.89 26.57 20.16
CA SER A 422 0.53 26.80 20.41
C SER A 422 1.25 27.56 19.30
N GLY A 423 0.56 27.90 18.20
CA GLY A 423 1.14 28.58 17.03
C GLY A 423 1.80 27.62 16.02
N ASP A 424 1.61 26.31 16.16
CA ASP A 424 2.15 25.30 15.27
C ASP A 424 1.31 25.15 13.99
N ASP A 425 1.95 24.68 12.92
CA ASP A 425 1.31 24.39 11.65
C ASP A 425 0.29 23.25 11.77
N VAL A 426 -0.92 23.49 11.26
CA VAL A 426 -1.98 22.47 11.18
C VAL A 426 -2.05 21.93 9.75
N PHE A 427 -2.06 20.61 9.62
CA PHE A 427 -2.14 19.91 8.34
C PHE A 427 -3.52 19.28 8.14
N THR A 428 -4.06 19.36 6.92
CA THR A 428 -5.28 18.63 6.52
C THR A 428 -4.94 17.29 5.90
N GLU A 429 -5.87 16.34 6.03
CA GLU A 429 -5.74 15.06 5.36
C GLU A 429 -5.75 15.21 3.84
N HIS A 430 -5.00 14.33 3.18
CA HIS A 430 -5.00 14.25 1.72
C HIS A 430 -6.41 13.95 1.21
N LYS A 431 -6.83 14.70 0.19
CA LYS A 431 -8.19 14.60 -0.37
C LYS A 431 -8.54 13.21 -0.91
N TYR A 432 -7.57 12.48 -1.48
CA TYR A 432 -7.80 11.25 -2.22
C TYR A 432 -7.06 10.03 -1.64
N PHE A 433 -6.30 10.20 -0.56
CA PHE A 433 -5.53 9.10 0.02
C PHE A 433 -5.44 9.25 1.52
N LYS A 434 -5.95 8.29 2.29
CA LYS A 434 -5.99 8.36 3.75
C LYS A 434 -5.38 7.11 4.36
N THR A 435 -4.77 7.25 5.53
CA THR A 435 -4.20 6.12 6.29
C THR A 435 -4.71 6.13 7.71
N VAL A 436 -5.17 4.98 8.21
CA VAL A 436 -5.57 4.79 9.61
C VAL A 436 -4.77 3.64 10.19
N LEU A 437 -4.10 3.91 11.31
CA LEU A 437 -3.38 2.90 12.09
C LEU A 437 -4.26 2.37 13.23
N ASN A 438 -3.84 1.28 13.86
CA ASN A 438 -4.60 0.61 14.93
C ASN A 438 -6.04 0.20 14.50
N ALA A 439 -6.16 -0.22 13.24
CA ALA A 439 -7.39 -0.56 12.54
C ALA A 439 -7.45 -2.07 12.20
N ASP A 440 -8.00 -2.88 13.11
CA ASP A 440 -8.10 -4.33 12.92
C ASP A 440 -9.31 -4.69 12.06
N VAL A 441 -9.13 -4.85 10.75
CA VAL A 441 -10.21 -5.29 9.85
C VAL A 441 -10.56 -6.75 10.15
N ARG A 442 -11.79 -6.97 10.62
CA ARG A 442 -12.28 -8.29 11.07
C ARG A 442 -13.01 -9.04 9.97
N SER A 443 -13.89 -8.39 9.23
CA SER A 443 -14.70 -9.02 8.18
C SER A 443 -15.10 -8.02 7.10
N LEU A 444 -15.67 -8.53 6.01
CA LEU A 444 -16.20 -7.78 4.87
C LEU A 444 -17.73 -7.84 4.88
N ASN A 445 -18.36 -6.77 4.38
CA ASN A 445 -19.80 -6.70 4.15
C ASN A 445 -20.10 -6.87 2.66
N PHE A 446 -21.24 -7.47 2.34
CA PHE A 446 -21.68 -7.72 0.97
C PHE A 446 -23.14 -7.34 0.77
N ASP A 447 -23.50 -6.98 -0.46
CA ASP A 447 -24.89 -6.86 -0.88
C ASP A 447 -25.51 -8.23 -1.17
N THR A 448 -26.79 -8.23 -1.55
CA THR A 448 -27.53 -9.46 -1.90
C THR A 448 -26.99 -10.18 -3.13
N ASN A 449 -26.24 -9.48 -4.00
CA ASN A 449 -25.63 -10.03 -5.21
C ASN A 449 -24.20 -10.54 -4.96
N GLY A 450 -23.65 -10.36 -3.76
CA GLY A 450 -22.30 -10.77 -3.40
C GLY A 450 -21.21 -9.75 -3.74
N ALA A 451 -21.57 -8.49 -4.04
CA ALA A 451 -20.61 -7.42 -4.20
C ALA A 451 -20.22 -6.81 -2.85
N VAL A 452 -18.93 -6.57 -2.64
CA VAL A 452 -18.43 -5.98 -1.39
C VAL A 452 -18.97 -4.56 -1.21
N THR A 453 -19.50 -4.27 -0.02
CA THR A 453 -20.06 -2.96 0.35
C THR A 453 -19.20 -2.21 1.36
N GLY A 454 -18.31 -2.91 2.07
CA GLY A 454 -17.43 -2.29 3.05
C GLY A 454 -16.64 -3.29 3.89
N VAL A 455 -15.96 -2.75 4.91
CA VAL A 455 -15.16 -3.49 5.88
C VAL A 455 -15.66 -3.22 7.30
N ASN A 456 -15.64 -4.23 8.16
CA ASN A 456 -15.86 -4.09 9.59
C ASN A 456 -14.52 -4.04 10.30
N VAL A 457 -14.28 -2.95 11.02
CA VAL A 457 -13.00 -2.64 11.65
C VAL A 457 -13.20 -2.57 13.15
N LYS A 458 -12.29 -3.22 13.89
CA LYS A 458 -12.21 -3.13 15.34
C LYS A 458 -11.04 -2.22 15.71
N ALA A 459 -11.34 -1.17 16.46
CA ALA A 459 -10.36 -0.25 17.01
C ALA A 459 -9.59 -0.88 18.18
N ALA A 460 -8.45 -0.29 18.54
CA ALA A 460 -7.65 -0.74 19.70
C ALA A 460 -8.40 -0.67 21.04
N ASN A 461 -9.36 0.25 21.18
CA ASN A 461 -10.24 0.37 22.36
C ASN A 461 -11.39 -0.67 22.36
N GLY A 462 -11.50 -1.51 21.33
CA GLY A 462 -12.53 -2.53 21.17
C GLY A 462 -13.80 -2.05 20.45
N GLU A 463 -13.92 -0.77 20.12
CA GLU A 463 -15.03 -0.22 19.34
C GLU A 463 -15.05 -0.79 17.92
N ASN A 464 -16.25 -1.08 17.40
CA ASN A 464 -16.41 -1.56 16.03
C ASN A 464 -16.96 -0.44 15.15
N THR A 465 -16.44 -0.32 13.93
CA THR A 465 -16.87 0.66 12.94
C THR A 465 -16.92 0.00 11.57
N THR A 466 -17.91 0.38 10.77
CA THR A 466 -18.00 -0.04 9.37
C THR A 466 -17.54 1.10 8.47
N ILE A 467 -16.69 0.78 7.49
CA ILE A 467 -16.23 1.74 6.47
C ILE A 467 -16.65 1.21 5.10
N ASN A 468 -17.35 2.05 4.32
CA ASN A 468 -18.00 1.64 3.09
C ASN A 468 -17.14 1.90 1.85
N VAL A 469 -17.31 1.05 0.84
CA VAL A 469 -16.80 1.33 -0.51
C VAL A 469 -17.80 2.17 -1.29
N ARG A 470 -17.30 3.01 -2.20
CA ARG A 470 -18.11 3.82 -3.12
C ARG A 470 -18.63 2.94 -4.26
N ASN A 471 -19.89 3.12 -4.65
CA ASN A 471 -20.50 2.39 -5.78
C ASN A 471 -20.25 0.87 -5.75
N PRO A 472 -20.74 0.11 -4.75
CA PRO A 472 -20.63 -1.35 -4.74
C PRO A 472 -21.14 -1.97 -6.04
N GLY A 473 -20.51 -3.04 -6.52
CA GLY A 473 -20.96 -3.76 -7.70
C GLY A 473 -19.84 -4.37 -8.54
N LYS A 474 -20.19 -4.74 -9.78
CA LYS A 474 -19.30 -5.39 -10.75
C LYS A 474 -18.69 -4.38 -11.72
N GLY A 475 -17.37 -4.28 -11.74
CA GLY A 475 -16.66 -3.53 -12.78
C GLY A 475 -15.46 -2.73 -12.27
N VAL A 476 -14.80 -2.06 -13.20
CA VAL A 476 -13.60 -1.26 -12.92
C VAL A 476 -13.94 0.04 -12.19
N GLU A 477 -15.14 0.59 -12.35
CA GLU A 477 -15.55 1.84 -11.68
C GLU A 477 -16.16 1.62 -10.28
N ASN A 478 -16.49 0.38 -9.92
CA ASN A 478 -17.06 0.04 -8.61
C ASN A 478 -16.01 -0.01 -7.51
N GLY A 479 -16.45 0.17 -6.27
CA GLY A 479 -15.62 0.14 -5.08
C GLY A 479 -14.95 -1.23 -4.86
N LYS A 480 -13.73 -1.21 -4.31
CA LYS A 480 -12.90 -2.41 -4.16
C LYS A 480 -12.30 -2.50 -2.76
N VAL A 481 -12.14 -3.72 -2.27
CA VAL A 481 -11.34 -4.04 -1.09
C VAL A 481 -10.16 -4.91 -1.50
N VAL A 482 -8.95 -4.53 -1.10
CA VAL A 482 -7.71 -5.28 -1.38
C VAL A 482 -7.13 -5.78 -0.07
N LEU A 483 -7.19 -7.09 0.16
CA LEU A 483 -6.64 -7.75 1.33
C LEU A 483 -5.13 -7.93 1.17
N CYS A 484 -4.37 -7.31 2.08
CA CYS A 484 -2.91 -7.37 2.15
C CYS A 484 -2.46 -7.72 3.59
N ALA A 485 -3.29 -8.46 4.34
CA ALA A 485 -3.12 -8.77 5.75
C ALA A 485 -2.17 -9.96 6.01
N GLY A 486 -1.57 -10.51 4.96
CA GLY A 486 -0.64 -11.63 5.02
C GLY A 486 -1.33 -12.99 4.93
N SER A 487 -0.52 -14.03 4.76
CA SER A 487 -0.96 -15.39 4.45
C SER A 487 -1.91 -16.02 5.46
N VAL A 488 -1.99 -15.49 6.68
CA VAL A 488 -2.88 -16.00 7.72
C VAL A 488 -4.12 -15.13 7.92
N HIS A 489 -3.98 -13.80 7.91
CA HIS A 489 -5.11 -12.93 8.25
C HIS A 489 -6.01 -12.59 7.06
N SER A 490 -5.48 -12.53 5.83
CA SER A 490 -6.33 -12.35 4.63
C SER A 490 -7.37 -13.47 4.47
N PRO A 491 -7.00 -14.77 4.53
CA PRO A 491 -8.01 -15.83 4.56
C PRO A 491 -8.89 -15.77 5.81
N ALA A 492 -8.36 -15.40 6.98
CA ALA A 492 -9.16 -15.29 8.19
C ALA A 492 -10.27 -14.22 8.08
N ILE A 493 -10.01 -13.09 7.41
CA ILE A 493 -11.02 -12.07 7.12
C ILE A 493 -12.15 -12.65 6.27
N LEU A 494 -11.81 -13.40 5.21
CA LEU A 494 -12.82 -14.02 4.36
C LEU A 494 -13.59 -15.14 5.09
N LEU A 495 -12.94 -15.88 5.98
CA LEU A 495 -13.58 -16.90 6.83
C LEU A 495 -14.51 -16.32 7.90
N ARG A 496 -14.28 -15.06 8.31
CA ARG A 496 -15.17 -14.31 9.22
C ARG A 496 -16.28 -13.57 8.50
N SER A 497 -16.30 -13.57 7.17
CA SER A 497 -17.30 -12.84 6.39
C SER A 497 -18.39 -13.80 5.92
N ASP A 498 -19.65 -13.52 6.29
CA ASP A 498 -20.78 -14.44 6.11
C ASP A 498 -20.97 -14.92 4.68
N HIS A 499 -20.79 -14.02 3.69
CA HIS A 499 -20.97 -14.36 2.28
C HIS A 499 -19.90 -15.30 1.72
N THR A 500 -18.66 -15.22 2.22
CA THR A 500 -17.50 -15.92 1.64
C THR A 500 -17.09 -17.15 2.41
N LYS A 501 -17.43 -17.25 3.71
CA LYS A 501 -17.00 -18.33 4.60
C LYS A 501 -17.25 -19.72 4.02
N ALA A 502 -18.50 -20.04 3.69
CA ALA A 502 -18.86 -21.36 3.18
C ALA A 502 -18.21 -21.66 1.82
N LYS A 503 -18.10 -20.66 0.94
CA LYS A 503 -17.57 -20.80 -0.42
C LYS A 503 -16.05 -21.02 -0.47
N ILE A 504 -15.33 -20.61 0.57
CA ILE A 504 -13.88 -20.86 0.67
C ILE A 504 -13.61 -22.20 1.38
N GLN A 505 -14.50 -22.61 2.29
CA GLN A 505 -14.36 -23.86 3.04
C GLN A 505 -14.88 -25.10 2.28
N ASP A 506 -15.61 -24.93 1.17
CA ASP A 506 -16.21 -26.03 0.41
C ASP A 506 -15.20 -26.96 -0.29
N GLY A 507 -13.91 -26.59 -0.29
CA GLY A 507 -12.82 -27.36 -0.89
C GLY A 507 -12.70 -27.18 -2.41
N LYS A 508 -13.56 -26.39 -3.06
CA LYS A 508 -13.53 -26.17 -4.51
C LYS A 508 -12.27 -25.46 -5.00
N TYR A 509 -11.75 -24.52 -4.22
CA TYR A 509 -10.71 -23.58 -4.65
C TYR A 509 -9.31 -23.82 -4.06
N ASN A 510 -9.01 -25.03 -3.58
CA ASN A 510 -7.67 -25.45 -3.09
C ASN A 510 -6.98 -24.34 -2.28
N ALA A 511 -7.73 -23.77 -1.33
CA ALA A 511 -7.36 -22.60 -0.54
C ALA A 511 -7.11 -22.99 0.92
N LEU A 512 -6.60 -22.04 1.70
CA LEU A 512 -6.27 -22.15 3.13
C LEU A 512 -5.03 -23.02 3.44
N HIS A 513 -4.31 -23.47 2.41
CA HIS A 513 -3.16 -24.36 2.51
C HIS A 513 -1.84 -23.63 2.76
N LEU A 514 -1.61 -23.22 4.02
CA LEU A 514 -0.40 -22.49 4.38
C LEU A 514 0.85 -23.31 4.05
N THR A 515 1.70 -22.77 3.20
CA THR A 515 2.91 -23.45 2.72
C THR A 515 4.13 -22.60 3.03
N ASP A 516 5.23 -23.23 3.43
CA ASP A 516 6.53 -22.58 3.51
C ASP A 516 7.58 -23.51 2.91
N HIS A 517 8.55 -22.97 2.19
CA HIS A 517 9.54 -23.80 1.53
C HIS A 517 10.63 -24.29 2.48
N ASN A 518 11.20 -25.44 2.13
CA ASN A 518 12.35 -25.98 2.83
C ASN A 518 13.61 -25.17 2.52
N ILE A 519 14.32 -24.78 3.58
CA ILE A 519 15.63 -24.12 3.49
C ILE A 519 16.65 -24.98 4.22
N LEU A 520 17.67 -25.37 3.48
CA LEU A 520 18.83 -26.07 4.00
C LEU A 520 20.03 -25.12 4.02
N PHE A 521 20.98 -25.38 4.90
CA PHE A 521 22.18 -24.58 4.99
C PHE A 521 23.40 -25.40 5.40
N PHE A 522 24.56 -24.92 4.98
CA PHE A 522 25.87 -25.35 5.46
C PHE A 522 26.65 -24.11 5.88
N GLN A 523 27.52 -24.26 6.87
CA GLN A 523 28.39 -23.18 7.29
C GLN A 523 29.77 -23.70 7.69
N ALA A 524 30.78 -22.85 7.48
CA ALA A 524 32.13 -23.08 7.94
C ALA A 524 32.79 -21.74 8.34
N SER A 525 33.65 -21.78 9.35
CA SER A 525 34.53 -20.65 9.64
C SER A 525 35.76 -20.77 8.74
N PHE A 526 36.38 -19.65 8.36
CA PHE A 526 37.59 -19.69 7.52
C PHE A 526 38.60 -18.62 7.92
N ARG A 527 39.78 -18.66 7.31
CA ARG A 527 40.81 -17.62 7.35
C ARG A 527 41.20 -17.23 5.93
N TYR A 528 41.53 -15.97 5.73
CA TYR A 528 42.22 -15.56 4.51
C TYR A 528 43.68 -15.93 4.63
N THR A 529 44.20 -16.67 3.65
CA THR A 529 45.64 -17.00 3.55
C THR A 529 46.51 -15.76 3.28
N ASN A 530 45.91 -14.70 2.71
CA ASN A 530 46.52 -13.40 2.51
C ASN A 530 45.54 -12.28 2.90
N PRO A 531 45.84 -11.45 3.90
CA PRO A 531 45.00 -10.30 4.29
C PRO A 531 44.69 -9.32 3.16
N ALA A 532 45.59 -9.16 2.17
CA ALA A 532 45.35 -8.27 1.03
C ALA A 532 44.18 -8.73 0.14
N LEU A 533 43.93 -10.04 0.04
CA LEU A 533 42.78 -10.58 -0.70
C LEU A 533 41.46 -10.21 -0.03
N ARG A 534 41.45 -10.12 1.31
CA ARG A 534 40.27 -9.67 2.06
C ARG A 534 39.96 -8.21 1.74
N GLU A 535 40.98 -7.36 1.70
CA GLU A 535 40.83 -5.94 1.37
C GLU A 535 40.40 -5.73 -0.09
N GLU A 536 40.89 -6.56 -1.01
CA GLU A 536 40.54 -6.49 -2.43
C GLU A 536 39.11 -6.97 -2.71
N LEU A 537 38.71 -8.12 -2.14
CA LEU A 537 37.42 -8.78 -2.39
C LEU A 537 36.28 -8.22 -1.55
N GLY A 538 36.56 -7.77 -0.33
CA GLY A 538 35.52 -7.40 0.64
C GLY A 538 34.54 -8.54 0.94
N ALA A 539 33.42 -8.16 1.55
CA ALA A 539 32.31 -9.06 1.83
C ALA A 539 31.53 -9.38 0.55
N MET A 540 31.19 -10.65 0.33
CA MET A 540 30.46 -11.08 -0.87
C MET A 540 29.14 -11.78 -0.56
N LYS A 541 28.10 -11.43 -1.33
CA LYS A 541 26.79 -12.08 -1.38
C LYS A 541 26.51 -12.59 -2.77
N LEU A 542 26.56 -13.90 -2.97
CA LEU A 542 26.44 -14.51 -4.30
C LEU A 542 25.24 -15.44 -4.37
N GLN A 543 24.69 -15.62 -5.56
CA GLN A 543 23.60 -16.55 -5.83
C GLN A 543 23.75 -17.23 -7.19
N THR A 544 23.13 -18.40 -7.35
CA THR A 544 22.91 -19.07 -8.63
C THR A 544 21.66 -19.95 -8.56
N TYR A 545 20.99 -20.12 -9.69
CA TYR A 545 20.04 -21.21 -9.86
C TYR A 545 20.76 -22.47 -10.34
N ALA A 546 20.21 -23.63 -10.01
CA ALA A 546 20.68 -24.92 -10.48
C ALA A 546 19.52 -25.91 -10.54
N LYS A 547 19.68 -26.97 -11.33
CA LYS A 547 18.73 -28.07 -11.42
C LYS A 547 19.20 -29.26 -10.57
N ILE A 548 18.49 -29.56 -9.48
CA ILE A 548 18.74 -30.71 -8.60
C ILE A 548 17.53 -31.63 -8.70
N ASP A 549 17.73 -32.88 -9.13
CA ASP A 549 16.69 -33.90 -9.32
C ASP A 549 15.43 -33.37 -10.05
N ASN A 550 15.67 -32.70 -11.17
CA ASN A 550 14.66 -32.04 -12.00
C ASN A 550 13.92 -30.84 -11.39
N GLN A 551 14.30 -30.38 -10.20
CA GLN A 551 13.76 -29.18 -9.58
C GLN A 551 14.73 -28.01 -9.66
N ILE A 552 14.19 -26.81 -9.82
CA ILE A 552 14.97 -25.59 -9.74
C ILE A 552 15.20 -25.25 -8.27
N VAL A 553 16.47 -25.08 -7.92
CA VAL A 553 16.94 -24.73 -6.59
C VAL A 553 17.69 -23.41 -6.67
N LEU A 554 17.53 -22.56 -5.66
CA LEU A 554 18.34 -21.36 -5.49
C LEU A 554 19.44 -21.64 -4.47
N PHE A 555 20.68 -21.58 -4.94
CA PHE A 555 21.85 -21.52 -4.07
C PHE A 555 22.22 -20.07 -3.83
N ASN A 556 22.43 -19.69 -2.57
CA ASN A 556 23.00 -18.41 -2.22
C ASN A 556 24.04 -18.55 -1.12
N MET A 557 25.00 -17.64 -1.09
CA MET A 557 26.09 -17.69 -0.11
C MET A 557 26.50 -16.33 0.41
N SER A 558 27.08 -16.37 1.60
CA SER A 558 27.75 -15.27 2.30
C SER A 558 29.22 -15.61 2.47
N ILE A 559 30.12 -14.73 2.03
CA ILE A 559 31.56 -14.85 2.27
C ILE A 559 32.01 -13.59 3.01
N ASP A 560 32.37 -13.73 4.29
CA ASP A 560 32.75 -12.63 5.20
C ASP A 560 31.73 -11.48 5.28
N ALA A 561 30.49 -11.69 4.84
CA ALA A 561 29.44 -10.68 4.91
C ALA A 561 28.58 -10.84 6.15
N SER A 562 28.23 -9.72 6.79
CA SER A 562 27.13 -9.71 7.75
C SER A 562 25.83 -10.07 7.04
N SER A 563 25.16 -11.11 7.52
CA SER A 563 24.08 -11.77 6.82
C SER A 563 22.90 -12.06 7.73
N PHE A 564 21.69 -12.00 7.17
CA PHE A 564 20.47 -12.58 7.74
C PHE A 564 20.42 -14.13 7.64
N LEU A 565 21.52 -14.76 7.23
CA LEU A 565 21.55 -16.22 7.02
C LEU A 565 22.00 -16.88 8.33
N PRO A 566 21.63 -18.15 8.57
CA PRO A 566 21.92 -18.81 9.84
C PRO A 566 23.43 -18.85 10.09
N ARG A 567 23.88 -18.28 11.22
CA ARG A 567 25.31 -18.23 11.58
C ARG A 567 25.75 -19.37 12.50
N GLY A 568 24.82 -20.21 12.96
CA GLY A 568 25.00 -21.41 13.79
C GLY A 568 26.07 -21.30 14.90
N LYS A 569 26.51 -22.45 15.43
CA LYS A 569 27.63 -22.50 16.40
C LYS A 569 28.96 -22.42 15.65
N SER A 570 29.89 -21.59 16.12
CA SER A 570 31.24 -21.45 15.57
C SER A 570 32.26 -21.61 16.70
N PRO A 571 33.40 -22.28 16.44
CA PRO A 571 34.46 -22.47 17.44
C PRO A 571 35.11 -21.14 17.86
N ASP A 572 35.10 -20.13 17.00
CA ASP A 572 35.50 -18.76 17.34
C ASP A 572 34.60 -17.74 16.62
N PRO A 573 33.76 -16.98 17.33
CA PRO A 573 32.85 -16.00 16.73
C PRO A 573 33.58 -14.84 16.03
N LYS A 574 34.89 -14.67 16.23
CA LYS A 574 35.70 -13.63 15.59
C LYS A 574 36.13 -13.98 14.17
N LEU A 575 36.10 -15.26 13.79
CA LEU A 575 36.46 -15.69 12.44
C LEU A 575 35.37 -15.33 11.42
N PRO A 576 35.77 -15.00 10.17
CA PRO A 576 34.81 -14.82 9.09
C PRO A 576 34.06 -16.12 8.83
N LYS A 577 32.79 -15.99 8.43
CA LYS A 577 31.91 -17.14 8.18
C LYS A 577 31.59 -17.26 6.70
N PHE A 578 31.66 -18.49 6.22
CA PHE A 578 31.07 -18.93 4.97
C PHE A 578 29.72 -19.55 5.30
N ILE A 579 28.66 -19.02 4.72
CA ILE A 579 27.29 -19.53 4.89
C ILE A 579 26.77 -19.84 3.51
N PHE A 580 26.32 -21.06 3.30
CA PHE A 580 25.82 -21.55 2.03
C PHE A 580 24.40 -22.06 2.22
N VAL A 581 23.45 -21.50 1.49
CA VAL A 581 22.02 -21.75 1.68
C VAL A 581 21.42 -22.29 0.40
N ILE A 582 20.56 -23.27 0.60
CA ILE A 582 19.87 -24.03 -0.42
C ILE A 582 18.38 -23.82 -0.20
N MET A 583 17.74 -23.08 -1.10
CA MET A 583 16.31 -22.82 -1.03
C MET A 583 15.60 -23.69 -2.05
N LEU A 584 14.65 -24.49 -1.58
CA LEU A 584 13.88 -25.39 -2.41
C LEU A 584 12.56 -24.73 -2.82
N GLN A 585 12.02 -25.17 -3.95
CA GLN A 585 10.64 -24.88 -4.29
C GLN A 585 9.74 -26.01 -3.76
N ASP A 586 8.45 -25.74 -3.59
CA ASP A 586 7.48 -26.75 -3.14
C ASP A 586 6.09 -26.48 -3.73
N GLU A 587 5.33 -27.54 -3.93
CA GLU A 587 3.90 -27.42 -4.22
C GLU A 587 3.14 -26.95 -2.97
N LEU A 588 1.93 -26.42 -3.15
CA LEU A 588 1.10 -26.04 -2.02
C LEU A 588 0.70 -27.29 -1.21
N VAL A 589 0.94 -27.26 0.10
CA VAL A 589 0.73 -28.39 1.01
C VAL A 589 -0.76 -28.51 1.35
N LYS A 590 -1.49 -29.31 0.56
CA LYS A 590 -2.96 -29.47 0.65
C LYS A 590 -3.46 -29.94 2.02
N ASP A 591 -2.61 -30.63 2.77
CA ASP A 591 -2.99 -31.11 4.10
C ASP A 591 -2.88 -30.01 5.17
N ASN A 592 -2.21 -28.89 4.89
CA ASN A 592 -2.20 -27.75 5.79
C ASN A 592 -3.52 -26.99 5.69
N SER A 593 -3.97 -26.39 6.79
CA SER A 593 -5.21 -25.60 6.78
C SER A 593 -5.18 -24.44 7.76
N ILE A 594 -5.93 -23.39 7.42
CA ILE A 594 -6.30 -22.31 8.32
C ILE A 594 -7.77 -22.48 8.71
N VAL A 595 -8.01 -22.58 10.01
CA VAL A 595 -9.35 -22.65 10.59
C VAL A 595 -9.56 -21.48 11.55
N LEU A 596 -10.81 -21.17 11.86
CA LEU A 596 -11.14 -20.20 12.90
C LEU A 596 -11.56 -20.92 14.17
N GLU A 597 -11.03 -20.47 15.31
CA GLU A 597 -11.52 -20.85 16.64
C GLU A 597 -11.67 -19.58 17.47
N ASN A 598 -12.88 -19.34 18.00
CA ASN A 598 -13.23 -18.09 18.68
C ASN A 598 -12.88 -16.83 17.84
N ASP A 599 -13.20 -16.88 16.54
CA ASP A 599 -12.88 -15.86 15.53
C ASP A 599 -11.40 -15.57 15.28
N GLU A 600 -10.47 -16.30 15.90
CA GLU A 600 -9.04 -16.17 15.65
C GLU A 600 -8.50 -17.31 14.78
N PRO A 601 -7.56 -17.03 13.86
CA PRO A 601 -7.01 -18.05 13.00
C PRO A 601 -6.10 -19.02 13.77
N LYS A 602 -6.33 -20.32 13.58
CA LYS A 602 -5.43 -21.41 13.96
C LYS A 602 -4.95 -22.15 12.73
N ILE A 603 -3.68 -22.54 12.76
CA ILE A 603 -3.02 -23.25 11.66
C ILE A 603 -2.90 -24.72 12.04
N ARG A 604 -3.28 -25.60 11.12
CA ARG A 604 -2.97 -27.02 11.18
C ARG A 604 -1.84 -27.30 10.21
N LEU A 605 -0.72 -27.78 10.73
CA LEU A 605 0.45 -28.17 9.95
C LEU A 605 0.57 -29.69 9.87
N ASN A 606 0.92 -30.15 8.67
CA ASN A 606 1.41 -31.48 8.40
C ASN A 606 2.93 -31.46 8.18
N ARG A 607 3.54 -32.65 8.14
CA ARG A 607 5.00 -32.81 8.06
C ARG A 607 5.56 -32.24 6.78
N ARG A 608 6.80 -31.73 6.85
CA ARG A 608 7.60 -31.41 5.65
C ARG A 608 7.71 -32.61 4.72
N ASN A 609 7.60 -32.33 3.43
CA ASN A 609 8.10 -33.23 2.39
C ASN A 609 9.56 -32.87 2.08
N MET A 610 10.45 -33.86 1.96
CA MET A 610 11.87 -33.65 1.67
C MET A 610 12.31 -34.48 0.46
N PRO A 611 12.11 -33.97 -0.78
CA PRO A 611 12.18 -34.83 -1.96
C PRO A 611 13.54 -34.89 -2.70
N LEU A 612 14.62 -34.27 -2.20
CA LEU A 612 15.86 -34.09 -3.00
C LEU A 612 17.11 -34.82 -2.47
N SER A 613 18.02 -35.16 -3.39
CA SER A 613 19.30 -35.82 -3.15
C SER A 613 20.28 -34.93 -2.39
N GLU A 614 20.52 -35.29 -1.13
CA GLU A 614 21.53 -34.67 -0.30
C GLU A 614 22.95 -34.84 -0.85
N GLU A 615 23.22 -35.92 -1.60
CA GLU A 615 24.52 -36.18 -2.21
C GLU A 615 24.90 -35.11 -3.22
N LYS A 616 23.99 -34.74 -4.14
CA LYS A 616 24.25 -33.71 -5.16
C LYS A 616 24.48 -32.34 -4.50
N MET A 617 23.75 -32.04 -3.42
CA MET A 617 23.93 -30.81 -2.63
C MET A 617 25.30 -30.75 -1.96
N ARG A 618 25.73 -31.84 -1.31
CA ARG A 618 27.07 -31.93 -0.69
C ARG A 618 28.19 -31.75 -1.71
N LYS A 619 28.06 -32.34 -2.90
CA LYS A 619 29.01 -32.14 -4.02
C LYS A 619 29.06 -30.68 -4.46
N PHE A 620 27.91 -30.01 -4.53
CA PHE A 620 27.83 -28.61 -4.92
C PHE A 620 28.51 -27.68 -3.89
N ILE A 621 28.29 -27.91 -2.59
CA ILE A 621 28.97 -27.18 -1.51
C ILE A 621 30.49 -27.39 -1.60
N LEU A 622 30.93 -28.64 -1.79
CA LEU A 622 32.35 -28.97 -1.93
C LEU A 622 32.99 -28.25 -3.13
N ALA A 623 32.30 -28.24 -4.28
CA ALA A 623 32.75 -27.52 -5.47
C ALA A 623 32.90 -26.01 -5.20
N ALA A 624 31.94 -25.40 -4.51
CA ALA A 624 32.01 -24.00 -4.13
C ALA A 624 33.19 -23.72 -3.18
N MET A 625 33.39 -24.55 -2.15
CA MET A 625 34.52 -24.42 -1.22
C MET A 625 35.86 -24.51 -1.97
N LYS A 626 36.03 -25.50 -2.86
CA LYS A 626 37.25 -25.66 -3.67
C LYS A 626 37.53 -24.45 -4.56
N ALA A 627 36.50 -23.92 -5.22
CA ALA A 627 36.62 -22.70 -6.01
C ALA A 627 37.11 -21.52 -5.15
N LEU A 628 36.59 -21.36 -3.94
CA LEU A 628 36.99 -20.29 -3.01
C LEU A 628 38.39 -20.47 -2.44
N VAL A 629 38.82 -21.71 -2.15
CA VAL A 629 40.22 -21.99 -1.76
C VAL A 629 41.17 -21.48 -2.86
N GLY A 630 40.86 -21.76 -4.13
CA GLY A 630 41.72 -21.41 -5.26
C GLY A 630 41.65 -19.95 -5.72
N SER A 631 40.50 -19.30 -5.61
CA SER A 631 40.26 -17.97 -6.19
C SER A 631 40.24 -16.84 -5.17
N ALA A 632 39.80 -17.13 -3.94
CA ALA A 632 39.72 -16.15 -2.85
C ALA A 632 40.77 -16.39 -1.75
N GLY A 633 41.60 -17.43 -1.88
CA GLY A 633 42.66 -17.74 -0.92
C GLY A 633 42.11 -18.07 0.46
N LEU A 634 40.99 -18.81 0.53
CA LEU A 634 40.37 -19.19 1.80
C LEU A 634 40.97 -20.50 2.34
N GLU A 635 41.18 -20.56 3.64
CA GLU A 635 41.45 -21.78 4.40
C GLU A 635 40.27 -22.03 5.36
N PHE A 636 39.50 -23.09 5.12
CA PHE A 636 38.35 -23.44 5.94
C PHE A 636 38.78 -24.23 7.18
N VAL A 637 38.30 -23.81 8.35
CA VAL A 637 38.53 -24.51 9.63
C VAL A 637 37.90 -25.90 9.56
N ASP A 638 38.62 -26.93 10.00
CA ASP A 638 38.28 -28.37 9.92
C ASP A 638 38.39 -28.97 8.50
N PHE A 639 38.84 -28.18 7.52
CA PHE A 639 39.04 -28.54 6.12
C PHE A 639 40.43 -28.09 5.60
N GLU A 640 41.44 -28.02 6.47
CA GLU A 640 42.78 -27.48 6.15
C GLU A 640 43.50 -28.24 5.01
N ASP A 641 43.19 -29.53 4.85
CA ASP A 641 43.69 -30.37 3.76
C ASP A 641 43.02 -30.09 2.40
N LEU A 642 41.97 -29.26 2.35
CA LEU A 642 41.23 -28.96 1.13
C LEU A 642 42.10 -28.11 0.19
N LYS A 643 42.29 -28.58 -1.05
CA LYS A 643 43.04 -27.86 -2.09
C LYS A 643 42.14 -27.53 -3.27
N ALA A 644 42.48 -26.44 -3.98
CA ALA A 644 41.71 -25.84 -5.06
C ALA A 644 41.43 -26.82 -6.21
N ASP A 645 42.49 -27.44 -6.75
CA ASP A 645 42.41 -28.46 -7.80
C ASP A 645 43.49 -29.50 -7.49
N SER A 646 43.09 -30.61 -6.87
CA SER A 646 44.05 -31.68 -6.56
C SER A 646 44.05 -32.77 -7.63
N LYS A 647 42.89 -33.08 -8.26
CA LYS A 647 42.70 -34.11 -9.30
C LYS A 647 41.42 -33.87 -10.13
N PHE A 648 41.30 -34.52 -11.30
CA PHE A 648 40.04 -34.62 -12.05
C PHE A 648 38.96 -35.32 -11.19
N ASN A 649 37.70 -34.84 -11.21
CA ASN A 649 36.58 -35.35 -10.41
C ASN A 649 36.73 -35.25 -8.87
N ASP A 650 37.54 -34.32 -8.36
CA ASP A 650 37.76 -34.13 -6.92
C ASP A 650 36.54 -33.61 -6.13
N VAL A 651 35.46 -33.21 -6.81
CA VAL A 651 34.14 -32.96 -6.22
C VAL A 651 33.46 -34.22 -5.67
N ASN A 652 34.00 -35.42 -5.95
CA ASN A 652 33.53 -36.71 -5.41
C ASN A 652 34.35 -37.21 -4.21
N ASP A 653 35.20 -36.37 -3.60
CA ASP A 653 36.04 -36.79 -2.48
C ASP A 653 35.21 -37.15 -1.23
N LYS A 654 35.09 -38.45 -0.98
CA LYS A 654 34.31 -39.01 0.14
C LYS A 654 34.80 -38.53 1.51
N LYS A 655 36.07 -38.15 1.67
CA LYS A 655 36.61 -37.61 2.92
C LYS A 655 35.91 -36.31 3.28
N PHE A 656 35.76 -35.40 2.32
CA PHE A 656 35.15 -34.08 2.54
C PHE A 656 33.62 -34.13 2.49
N LEU A 657 33.03 -34.92 1.58
CA LEU A 657 31.57 -35.05 1.48
C LEU A 657 30.93 -35.52 2.79
N LYS A 658 31.60 -36.41 3.54
CA LYS A 658 31.16 -36.87 4.86
C LYS A 658 31.23 -35.79 5.95
N LYS A 659 32.11 -34.80 5.79
CA LYS A 659 32.28 -33.68 6.75
C LYS A 659 31.27 -32.55 6.54
N ILE A 660 30.70 -32.41 5.34
CA ILE A 660 29.73 -31.34 5.02
C ILE A 660 28.39 -31.67 5.65
N ASP A 661 28.12 -31.20 6.86
CA ASP A 661 26.84 -31.45 7.53
C ASP A 661 25.78 -30.41 7.13
N ILE A 662 24.74 -30.85 6.42
CA ILE A 662 23.67 -29.96 5.93
C ILE A 662 22.59 -29.84 7.01
N GLY A 663 22.40 -28.64 7.53
CA GLY A 663 21.37 -28.30 8.50
C GLY A 663 20.05 -27.85 7.86
N TYR A 664 19.00 -27.80 8.67
CA TYR A 664 17.67 -27.37 8.27
C TYR A 664 17.25 -26.13 9.06
N LEU A 665 16.65 -25.16 8.38
CA LEU A 665 15.95 -24.10 9.09
C LEU A 665 14.56 -24.58 9.56
N PRO A 666 14.10 -24.13 10.75
CA PRO A 666 12.69 -24.25 11.16
C PRO A 666 11.72 -23.64 10.14
N LEU A 667 10.48 -24.13 10.09
CA LEU A 667 9.47 -23.54 9.20
C LEU A 667 9.15 -22.16 9.74
N GLY A 668 8.85 -21.21 8.87
CA GLY A 668 8.69 -19.81 9.21
C GLY A 668 9.99 -19.15 9.69
N GLY A 669 11.15 -19.83 9.65
CA GLY A 669 12.43 -19.29 10.12
C GLY A 669 12.88 -18.01 9.41
N VAL A 670 12.45 -17.83 8.15
CA VAL A 670 12.60 -16.58 7.37
C VAL A 670 11.25 -15.95 7.02
N ALA A 671 10.17 -16.48 7.59
CA ALA A 671 8.79 -16.01 7.44
C ALA A 671 8.36 -15.86 5.96
N HIS A 672 8.50 -16.94 5.18
CA HIS A 672 8.10 -17.02 3.78
C HIS A 672 6.76 -17.78 3.59
N GLU A 673 5.97 -17.92 4.65
CA GLU A 673 4.71 -18.65 4.58
C GLU A 673 3.71 -17.98 3.61
N LEU A 674 3.12 -18.77 2.71
CA LEU A 674 2.44 -18.30 1.50
C LEU A 674 1.31 -19.26 1.05
N GLY A 675 0.61 -18.87 -0.02
CA GLY A 675 -0.21 -19.78 -0.84
C GLY A 675 -1.58 -20.16 -0.29
N THR A 676 -2.11 -19.40 0.66
CA THR A 676 -3.41 -19.69 1.31
C THR A 676 -4.62 -19.17 0.54
N LEU A 677 -4.44 -18.28 -0.43
CA LEU A 677 -5.47 -17.80 -1.33
C LEU A 677 -4.87 -17.70 -2.74
N PRO A 678 -4.48 -18.83 -3.35
CA PRO A 678 -3.66 -18.83 -4.56
C PRO A 678 -4.38 -18.21 -5.76
N MET A 679 -3.63 -17.55 -6.64
CA MET A 679 -4.12 -17.18 -7.97
C MET A 679 -4.07 -18.34 -8.94
N VAL A 680 -4.91 -18.31 -9.97
CA VAL A 680 -4.88 -19.28 -11.08
C VAL A 680 -3.46 -19.47 -11.62
N SER A 681 -3.10 -20.73 -11.88
CA SER A 681 -1.85 -21.08 -12.53
C SER A 681 -2.08 -21.51 -13.97
N LYS A 682 -1.00 -21.75 -14.71
CA LYS A 682 -1.09 -22.35 -16.05
C LYS A 682 -1.60 -23.79 -16.01
N LEU A 683 -1.34 -24.52 -14.92
CA LEU A 683 -1.69 -25.93 -14.76
C LEU A 683 -3.07 -26.12 -14.12
N GLU A 684 -3.48 -25.18 -13.26
CA GLU A 684 -4.70 -25.22 -12.48
C GLU A 684 -5.48 -23.89 -12.65
N SER A 685 -6.28 -23.80 -13.71
CA SER A 685 -7.04 -22.60 -14.07
C SER A 685 -8.34 -22.41 -13.28
N ASP A 686 -8.93 -23.49 -12.77
CA ASP A 686 -10.25 -23.45 -12.12
C ASP A 686 -10.22 -23.91 -10.65
N ALA A 687 -9.07 -24.37 -10.16
CA ALA A 687 -8.92 -24.92 -8.81
C ALA A 687 -8.50 -23.88 -7.76
N PHE A 688 -8.32 -22.60 -8.13
CA PHE A 688 -7.77 -21.56 -7.26
C PHE A 688 -8.72 -20.36 -7.10
N CYS A 689 -8.64 -19.67 -5.96
CA CYS A 689 -9.66 -18.70 -5.53
C CYS A 689 -9.46 -17.28 -6.07
N LEU A 690 -8.29 -16.96 -6.64
CA LEU A 690 -8.04 -15.67 -7.31
C LEU A 690 -7.83 -15.85 -8.81
N ASP A 691 -8.29 -14.91 -9.62
CA ASP A 691 -7.92 -14.84 -11.03
C ASP A 691 -6.51 -14.26 -11.25
N SER A 692 -6.09 -14.17 -12.52
CA SER A 692 -4.75 -13.69 -12.88
C SER A 692 -4.50 -12.21 -12.53
N ASN A 693 -5.54 -11.45 -12.17
CA ASN A 693 -5.45 -10.07 -11.68
C ASN A 693 -5.62 -10.00 -10.16
N LEU A 694 -5.44 -11.12 -9.46
CA LEU A 694 -5.54 -11.23 -8.00
C LEU A 694 -6.93 -10.89 -7.44
N ARG A 695 -7.95 -10.90 -8.30
CA ARG A 695 -9.34 -10.70 -7.89
C ARG A 695 -9.88 -12.02 -7.38
N VAL A 696 -10.61 -11.98 -6.25
CA VAL A 696 -11.39 -13.13 -5.79
C VAL A 696 -12.41 -13.50 -6.87
N ARG A 697 -12.50 -14.79 -7.17
CA ARG A 697 -13.38 -15.31 -8.23
C ARG A 697 -14.82 -14.81 -8.05
N PRO A 698 -15.51 -14.32 -9.11
CA PRO A 698 -16.89 -13.81 -9.03
C PRO A 698 -17.90 -14.82 -8.46
N GLU A 699 -17.61 -16.11 -8.58
CA GLU A 699 -18.38 -17.19 -7.97
C GLU A 699 -18.35 -17.14 -6.43
N ILE A 700 -17.27 -16.61 -5.86
CA ILE A 700 -17.08 -16.37 -4.42
C ILE A 700 -17.67 -15.02 -4.04
N CYS A 701 -17.18 -13.92 -4.62
CA CYS A 701 -17.70 -12.57 -4.41
C CYS A 701 -17.16 -11.57 -5.45
N ASP A 702 -17.76 -10.39 -5.53
CA ASP A 702 -17.31 -9.29 -6.38
C ASP A 702 -16.65 -8.16 -5.59
N GLY A 703 -15.67 -7.51 -6.22
CA GLY A 703 -14.98 -6.32 -5.69
C GLY A 703 -13.89 -6.59 -4.65
N VAL A 704 -13.55 -7.86 -4.38
CA VAL A 704 -12.47 -8.24 -3.45
C VAL A 704 -11.24 -8.69 -4.21
N TYR A 705 -10.07 -8.22 -3.80
CA TYR A 705 -8.75 -8.58 -4.32
C TYR A 705 -7.83 -8.99 -3.17
N VAL A 706 -6.78 -9.74 -3.46
CA VAL A 706 -5.81 -10.19 -2.45
C VAL A 706 -4.38 -10.00 -2.97
N CYS A 707 -3.58 -9.21 -2.27
CA CYS A 707 -2.22 -8.88 -2.67
C CYS A 707 -1.26 -8.99 -1.48
N ASP A 708 -1.04 -10.22 -1.04
CA ASP A 708 0.02 -10.60 -0.11
C ASP A 708 0.54 -12.00 -0.46
N LEU A 709 1.39 -12.59 0.37
CA LEU A 709 1.97 -13.91 0.08
C LEU A 709 0.92 -15.04 -0.05
N SER A 710 -0.32 -14.86 0.41
CA SER A 710 -1.40 -15.81 0.16
C SER A 710 -1.68 -16.05 -1.33
N CYS A 711 -1.41 -15.07 -2.20
CA CYS A 711 -1.74 -15.14 -3.63
C CYS A 711 -0.85 -16.07 -4.46
N PHE A 712 0.24 -16.60 -3.89
CA PHE A 712 1.20 -17.40 -4.63
C PHE A 712 0.61 -18.77 -5.01
N PRO A 713 0.64 -19.17 -6.30
CA PRO A 713 0.12 -20.46 -6.76
C PRO A 713 1.07 -21.63 -6.45
N HIS A 714 2.30 -21.31 -6.03
CA HIS A 714 3.42 -22.24 -5.88
C HIS A 714 4.43 -21.61 -4.93
N SER A 715 5.13 -22.40 -4.12
CA SER A 715 6.24 -21.91 -3.30
C SER A 715 7.52 -21.90 -4.13
N PRO A 716 8.04 -20.74 -4.58
CA PRO A 716 9.26 -20.72 -5.37
C PRO A 716 10.49 -20.93 -4.49
N ALA A 717 11.59 -21.38 -5.10
CA ALA A 717 12.91 -21.42 -4.45
C ALA A 717 13.46 -20.02 -4.12
N ALA A 718 12.93 -18.97 -4.73
CA ALA A 718 13.35 -17.59 -4.49
C ALA A 718 12.56 -16.99 -3.31
N ASN A 719 13.16 -16.04 -2.58
CA ASN A 719 12.42 -15.23 -1.62
C ASN A 719 11.25 -14.53 -2.34
N PRO A 720 10.02 -14.62 -1.80
CA PRO A 720 8.84 -14.22 -2.56
C PRO A 720 8.63 -12.69 -2.62
N THR A 721 9.34 -11.91 -1.79
CA THR A 721 9.09 -10.48 -1.60
C THR A 721 9.16 -9.64 -2.87
N LEU A 722 10.20 -9.82 -3.71
CA LEU A 722 10.33 -9.04 -4.94
C LEU A 722 9.20 -9.35 -5.93
N THR A 723 8.78 -10.62 -5.98
CA THR A 723 7.65 -11.03 -6.83
C THR A 723 6.34 -10.46 -6.32
N LEU A 724 6.13 -10.43 -5.00
CA LEU A 724 4.97 -9.78 -4.40
C LEU A 724 4.95 -8.27 -4.70
N ALA A 725 6.10 -7.60 -4.62
CA ALA A 725 6.23 -6.19 -4.99
C ALA A 725 5.84 -5.95 -6.46
N ALA A 726 6.33 -6.79 -7.37
CA ALA A 726 5.97 -6.71 -8.79
C ALA A 726 4.47 -6.97 -9.03
N LEU A 727 3.89 -7.95 -8.34
CA LEU A 727 2.45 -8.23 -8.37
C LEU A 727 1.62 -7.06 -7.81
N ALA A 728 2.08 -6.38 -6.77
CA ALA A 728 1.42 -5.21 -6.20
C ALA A 728 1.39 -4.02 -7.17
N ILE A 729 2.52 -3.72 -7.84
CA ILE A 729 2.57 -2.68 -8.88
C ILE A 729 1.73 -3.09 -10.10
N ARG A 730 1.67 -4.38 -10.44
CA ARG A 730 0.78 -4.86 -11.51
C ARG A 730 -0.69 -4.66 -11.14
N LEU A 731 -1.07 -5.01 -9.91
CA LEU A 731 -2.43 -4.84 -9.42
C LEU A 731 -2.82 -3.37 -9.35
N SER A 732 -1.96 -2.46 -8.89
CA SER A 732 -2.27 -1.03 -8.87
C SER A 732 -2.65 -0.49 -10.25
N ARG A 733 -1.96 -0.93 -11.32
CA ARG A 733 -2.29 -0.56 -12.72
C ARG A 733 -3.65 -1.06 -13.16
N HIS A 734 -4.01 -2.27 -12.73
CA HIS A 734 -5.32 -2.83 -13.00
C HIS A 734 -6.44 -2.11 -12.24
N LEU A 735 -6.18 -1.71 -10.99
CA LEU A 735 -7.16 -1.02 -10.15
C LEU A 735 -7.36 0.45 -10.54
N ASN A 736 -6.32 1.11 -11.05
CA ASN A 736 -6.38 2.51 -11.48
C ASN A 736 -5.41 2.79 -12.65
N GLU A 737 -5.97 2.89 -13.85
CA GLU A 737 -5.20 3.19 -15.06
C GLU A 737 -4.71 4.64 -15.07
N ARG A 738 -3.39 4.83 -15.33
CA ARG A 738 -2.78 6.16 -15.45
C ARG A 738 -3.25 6.91 -16.69
N LEU A 739 -3.30 6.23 -17.85
CA LEU A 739 -3.65 6.85 -19.12
C LEU A 739 -5.08 6.50 -19.53
N ARG A 740 -6.01 7.45 -19.37
CA ARG A 740 -7.45 7.26 -19.69
C ARG A 740 -7.88 7.85 -21.04
N VAL A 741 -6.97 8.56 -21.72
CA VAL A 741 -7.28 9.27 -22.96
C VAL A 741 -7.44 8.27 -24.11
N LYS A 742 -8.60 8.29 -24.77
CA LYS A 742 -8.85 7.51 -26.00
C LYS A 742 -8.68 8.39 -27.22
N VAL A 743 -7.86 7.95 -28.17
CA VAL A 743 -7.71 8.60 -29.48
C VAL A 743 -9.01 8.43 -30.26
N GLN A 744 -9.59 9.53 -30.76
CA GLN A 744 -10.84 9.50 -31.52
C GLN A 744 -10.60 9.44 -33.04
N ASP A 745 -9.55 10.11 -33.52
CA ASP A 745 -9.22 10.19 -34.94
C ASP A 745 -7.70 10.38 -35.18
N ASN A 746 -7.26 10.20 -36.42
CA ASN A 746 -5.85 10.35 -36.83
C ASN A 746 -5.46 11.79 -37.22
N THR A 747 -6.34 12.76 -37.00
CA THR A 747 -6.17 14.18 -37.31
C THR A 747 -6.02 15.04 -36.05
N ARG A 748 -5.86 14.42 -34.88
CA ARG A 748 -5.68 15.12 -33.61
C ARG A 748 -4.43 14.68 -32.90
N VAL A 749 -3.67 15.66 -32.41
CA VAL A 749 -2.57 15.43 -31.47
C VAL A 749 -3.15 15.51 -30.07
N TYR A 750 -3.07 14.43 -29.31
CA TYR A 750 -3.51 14.40 -27.92
C TYR A 750 -2.32 14.53 -26.99
N THR A 751 -2.44 15.38 -25.97
CA THR A 751 -1.49 15.42 -24.86
C THR A 751 -2.23 15.28 -23.55
N VAL A 752 -1.55 14.70 -22.57
CA VAL A 752 -2.05 14.63 -21.19
C VAL A 752 -0.94 14.96 -20.23
N ASN A 753 -1.22 15.82 -19.26
CA ASN A 753 -0.28 16.10 -18.20
C ASN A 753 -0.28 14.93 -17.19
N GLN A 754 0.76 14.09 -17.24
CA GLN A 754 0.99 12.97 -16.31
C GLN A 754 2.08 13.30 -15.29
N THR A 755 2.31 14.60 -15.07
CA THR A 755 3.14 15.13 -14.00
C THR A 755 2.29 15.48 -12.78
N SER A 756 2.94 15.67 -11.63
CA SER A 756 2.27 16.07 -10.37
C SER A 756 2.06 17.58 -10.24
N ALA A 757 2.52 18.38 -11.22
CA ALA A 757 2.42 19.84 -11.20
C ALA A 757 1.72 20.36 -12.46
N LYS A 758 1.36 21.65 -12.45
CA LYS A 758 0.90 22.31 -13.68
C LYS A 758 2.04 22.40 -14.69
N VAL A 759 1.71 22.28 -15.97
CA VAL A 759 2.65 22.52 -17.07
C VAL A 759 2.00 23.45 -18.08
N ARG A 760 2.79 24.35 -18.66
CA ARG A 760 2.36 25.17 -19.79
C ARG A 760 2.85 24.52 -21.07
N VAL A 761 1.95 24.22 -21.99
CA VAL A 761 2.26 23.51 -23.24
C VAL A 761 1.94 24.33 -24.46
N PHE A 762 2.75 24.14 -25.49
CA PHE A 762 2.60 24.76 -26.79
C PHE A 762 2.92 23.73 -27.87
N LEU A 763 2.08 23.60 -28.89
CA LEU A 763 2.31 22.70 -30.00
C LEU A 763 2.83 23.49 -31.21
N SER A 764 3.92 23.02 -31.83
CA SER A 764 4.50 23.65 -33.00
C SER A 764 3.46 23.87 -34.08
N TYR A 765 3.51 25.03 -34.71
CA TYR A 765 2.57 25.38 -35.76
C TYR A 765 3.19 25.09 -37.13
N GLN A 766 2.76 24.03 -37.80
CA GLN A 766 3.12 23.77 -39.20
C GLN A 766 1.90 23.99 -40.10
N LYS A 767 1.98 24.96 -41.02
CA LYS A 767 0.94 25.20 -42.01
C LYS A 767 1.22 24.46 -43.33
N PRO A 768 0.17 24.07 -44.06
CA PRO A 768 0.28 23.82 -45.50
C PRO A 768 0.83 25.08 -46.19
N ARG A 769 1.74 24.92 -47.17
CA ARG A 769 2.37 26.03 -47.92
C ARG A 769 1.31 27.06 -48.36
N GLY A 770 1.47 28.33 -47.97
CA GLY A 770 0.77 29.47 -48.57
C GLY A 770 -0.35 30.16 -47.76
N LYS A 771 -0.47 29.99 -46.43
CA LYS A 771 -1.42 30.78 -45.61
C LYS A 771 -0.73 31.48 -44.44
N SER A 772 -1.02 32.75 -44.14
CA SER A 772 -0.59 33.48 -42.91
C SER A 772 -1.64 33.38 -41.80
N GLY A 773 -1.22 33.27 -40.53
CA GLY A 773 -2.11 33.09 -39.37
C GLY A 773 -1.31 33.07 -38.06
N ASN A 774 -1.95 33.47 -36.97
CA ASN A 774 -1.32 33.69 -35.67
C ASN A 774 -0.91 32.36 -35.00
N ALA A 775 0.16 32.39 -34.19
CA ALA A 775 0.56 31.26 -33.35
C ALA A 775 -0.55 30.92 -32.34
N GLU A 776 -0.83 29.64 -32.14
CA GLU A 776 -1.79 29.21 -31.10
C GLU A 776 -1.25 29.54 -29.71
N GLU A 777 -2.13 29.96 -28.81
CA GLU A 777 -1.77 30.30 -27.43
C GLU A 777 -1.33 29.06 -26.65
N ALA A 778 -0.38 29.25 -25.74
CA ALA A 778 0.06 28.20 -24.84
C ALA A 778 -1.05 27.88 -23.82
N VAL A 779 -1.26 26.60 -23.54
CA VAL A 779 -2.31 26.12 -22.62
C VAL A 779 -1.68 25.63 -21.34
N VAL A 780 -2.24 25.99 -20.19
CA VAL A 780 -1.84 25.43 -18.89
C VAL A 780 -2.66 24.18 -18.61
N LEU A 781 -1.99 23.07 -18.35
CA LEU A 781 -2.60 21.79 -18.00
C LEU A 781 -2.31 21.47 -16.54
N ALA A 782 -3.38 21.31 -15.75
CA ALA A 782 -3.28 20.72 -14.42
C ALA A 782 -2.97 19.21 -14.50
N PRO A 783 -2.51 18.57 -13.41
CA PRO A 783 -2.32 17.12 -13.38
C PRO A 783 -3.57 16.37 -13.85
N GLY A 784 -3.38 15.40 -14.75
CA GLY A 784 -4.43 14.57 -15.34
C GLY A 784 -5.27 15.27 -16.41
N GLN A 785 -5.04 16.55 -16.68
CA GLN A 785 -5.75 17.29 -17.71
C GLN A 785 -5.21 16.89 -19.09
N GLU A 786 -6.14 16.56 -19.99
CA GLU A 786 -5.87 16.33 -21.40
C GLU A 786 -6.19 17.56 -22.22
N TYR A 787 -5.51 17.69 -23.36
CA TYR A 787 -5.80 18.67 -24.38
C TYR A 787 -5.51 18.08 -25.75
N SER A 788 -6.24 18.53 -26.77
CA SER A 788 -6.00 18.06 -28.14
C SER A 788 -6.06 19.19 -29.14
N TRP A 789 -5.24 19.06 -30.18
CA TRP A 789 -5.17 20.01 -31.28
C TRP A 789 -5.50 19.32 -32.59
N GLN A 790 -6.30 19.99 -33.44
CA GLN A 790 -6.56 19.54 -34.80
C GLN A 790 -5.31 19.78 -35.67
N ARG A 791 -4.84 18.75 -36.37
CA ARG A 791 -3.64 18.75 -37.22
C ARG A 791 -3.85 17.87 -38.47
N GLU A 792 -2.97 18.03 -39.45
CA GLU A 792 -2.93 17.15 -40.61
C GLU A 792 -2.49 15.74 -40.18
N ALA A 793 -3.14 14.70 -40.71
CA ALA A 793 -2.80 13.33 -40.38
C ALA A 793 -1.34 13.01 -40.76
N ASN A 794 -0.68 12.18 -39.94
CA ASN A 794 0.69 11.71 -40.17
C ASN A 794 1.81 12.76 -40.15
N VAL A 795 1.53 14.03 -39.81
CA VAL A 795 2.57 15.07 -39.68
C VAL A 795 2.99 15.22 -38.22
N PRO A 796 4.21 14.80 -37.81
CA PRO A 796 4.68 14.97 -36.44
C PRO A 796 4.81 16.43 -36.06
N GLN A 797 4.50 16.75 -34.81
CA GLN A 797 4.54 18.10 -34.25
C GLN A 797 5.52 18.15 -33.06
N GLY A 798 6.20 19.28 -32.87
CA GLY A 798 6.98 19.54 -31.66
C GLY A 798 6.08 20.04 -30.54
N LEU A 799 5.96 19.30 -29.44
CA LEU A 799 5.24 19.70 -28.24
C LEU A 799 6.25 20.30 -27.24
N PHE A 800 6.16 21.61 -27.02
CA PHE A 800 6.99 22.36 -26.08
C PHE A 800 6.29 22.41 -24.73
N ILE A 801 7.03 22.04 -23.67
CA ILE A 801 6.50 21.92 -22.31
C ILE A 801 7.36 22.78 -21.39
N TYR A 802 6.76 23.82 -20.83
CA TYR A 802 7.34 24.70 -19.82
C TYR A 802 6.89 24.22 -18.44
N ARG A 803 7.86 23.87 -17.59
CA ARG A 803 7.62 23.35 -16.23
C ARG A 803 7.31 24.49 -15.28
N LEU A 804 6.52 24.21 -14.24
CA LEU A 804 6.28 25.18 -13.16
C LEU A 804 7.61 25.48 -12.42
N ASP A 805 7.86 26.74 -12.11
CA ASP A 805 8.98 27.18 -11.29
C ASP A 805 8.61 27.03 -9.81
N MET A 806 9.07 25.94 -9.21
CA MET A 806 8.81 25.61 -7.80
C MET A 806 9.51 26.56 -6.82
N SER A 807 10.43 27.43 -7.28
CA SER A 807 11.07 28.44 -6.45
C SER A 807 10.25 29.73 -6.33
N SER A 808 9.26 29.91 -7.20
CA SER A 808 8.40 31.09 -7.21
C SER A 808 7.18 30.91 -6.30
N GLN A 809 6.81 31.97 -5.58
CA GLN A 809 5.53 32.02 -4.86
C GLN A 809 4.35 32.38 -5.76
N GLU A 810 4.63 32.84 -6.99
CA GLU A 810 3.63 33.08 -8.02
C GLU A 810 3.62 31.92 -9.03
N GLU A 811 2.50 31.70 -9.72
CA GLU A 811 2.41 30.66 -10.77
C GLU A 811 3.22 31.06 -12.01
N LYS A 812 4.54 30.82 -11.97
CA LYS A 812 5.49 31.07 -13.05
C LYS A 812 6.01 29.77 -13.64
N PHE A 813 6.32 29.79 -14.93
CA PHE A 813 6.88 28.65 -15.66
C PHE A 813 8.30 28.97 -16.10
N LEU A 814 9.19 27.98 -16.05
CA LEU A 814 10.57 28.11 -16.53
C LEU A 814 10.60 28.53 -17.99
N ASP A 815 11.56 29.37 -18.37
CA ASP A 815 11.67 29.90 -19.74
C ASP A 815 12.12 28.85 -20.76
N ARG A 816 12.82 27.80 -20.31
CA ARG A 816 13.39 26.78 -21.20
C ARG A 816 12.45 25.56 -21.28
N PRO A 817 11.86 25.27 -22.46
CA PRO A 817 10.94 24.15 -22.60
C PRO A 817 11.67 22.82 -22.78
N VAL A 818 11.04 21.74 -22.34
CA VAL A 818 11.32 20.38 -22.83
C VAL A 818 10.50 20.16 -24.10
N VAL A 819 11.12 19.60 -25.14
CA VAL A 819 10.44 19.37 -26.42
C VAL A 819 10.24 17.88 -26.64
N LEU A 820 8.99 17.46 -26.84
CA LEU A 820 8.62 16.11 -27.24
C LEU A 820 8.13 16.09 -28.68
N VAL A 821 8.25 14.94 -29.35
CA VAL A 821 7.60 14.72 -30.65
C VAL A 821 6.22 14.12 -30.41
N ALA A 822 5.19 14.81 -30.90
CA ALA A 822 3.79 14.40 -30.79
C ALA A 822 3.23 14.04 -32.16
N HIS A 823 2.45 12.96 -32.22
CA HIS A 823 1.91 12.44 -33.48
C HIS A 823 0.39 12.52 -33.50
N PRO A 824 -0.22 13.00 -34.60
CA PRO A 824 -1.65 12.87 -34.82
C PRO A 824 -2.09 11.40 -34.71
N GLY A 825 -3.22 11.15 -34.05
CA GLY A 825 -3.70 9.79 -33.78
C GLY A 825 -2.97 9.05 -32.66
N LYS A 826 -2.11 9.72 -31.89
CA LYS A 826 -1.46 9.15 -30.69
C LYS A 826 -1.61 10.11 -29.51
N VAL A 827 -1.57 9.53 -28.32
CA VAL A 827 -1.47 10.30 -27.08
C VAL A 827 0.01 10.47 -26.71
N THR A 828 0.42 11.71 -26.50
CA THR A 828 1.74 12.08 -25.99
C THR A 828 1.60 12.40 -24.49
N PRO A 829 1.91 11.45 -23.59
CA PRO A 829 1.91 11.75 -22.16
C PRO A 829 3.11 12.63 -21.80
N ILE A 830 2.87 13.66 -20.98
CA ILE A 830 3.92 14.50 -20.42
C ILE A 830 4.36 13.88 -19.10
N LEU A 831 5.58 13.35 -19.06
CA LEU A 831 6.18 12.74 -17.87
C LEU A 831 7.29 13.66 -17.33
N TYR A 832 7.51 13.63 -16.01
CA TYR A 832 8.80 14.06 -15.46
C TYR A 832 9.77 12.88 -15.64
N ASP A 833 10.79 13.09 -16.45
CA ASP A 833 11.98 12.22 -16.49
C ASP A 833 12.78 12.34 -15.20
#